data_AF-A0A2H9T8J7-F1
#
_entry.id   AF-A0A2H9T8J7-F1
#
_cell.length_a   1.000
_cell.length_b   1.000
_cell.length_c   1.000
_cell.angle_alpha   90.00
_cell.angle_beta   90.00
_cell.angle_gamma   90.00
#
_symmetry.space_group_name_H-M   'P 1'
#
loop_
_entity.id
_entity.type
_entity.pdbx_description
1 polymer ?
#
loop_
_entity_poly.entity_id
_entity_poly.type
_entity_poly.pdbx_seq_one_letter_code
_entity_poly.pdbx_strand_id
1 'polypeptide(L)'
;MPATFIETAISSTGADTLTDIFLGVIFICFVVAIICKILDKLPAFTTYTPTLLTSLGILGTFMGIVAGLLSFDTAHIDQSISPLLEGLKTAFITSLAGMLSSIIYKLLVATGIFSRKTQDNGPSTDDVTAADLYSVMQEQQQGIARLCKTICNNDTDISQLYKTLEQQAEGIENLQKAIGGNNDSSLVGQFKLMRSDMNDNNRSQDKHQQQLSETLSAIGNTLSSTHTVTQSQQEAFKGFEASLWIKLQDFADMLSKSATEQVIEALKSVIEDFNNNLTEQFGENFKQLNLAVHELVDWQNNYKQQLAEMKGQYDHSVKAISQTESSVAHISEKTQAIPEAMDSLTKVMEVNQQQINELSQHLDAFKGIRDKAVDALPEIRQQIDATVNGAKQASEEMAKGVQESTSNLKTTINSSANNYRETVEKARSSLDEAATVTASASTEVKKQLTTALTEMDLNLKNLIETLLNNSKTLNTQYAETGKTLVDGLEKNGKTVNQNIADAGTQMVKSLEKGSKDIGTAYKKAGEQLVADIRSGGEAFNEGYKQASSLLMKETDKTSQTFQQSVKDMQSSLSKAIKDQTIHQANEMDKMLARLDKTLEKIFTDSTQSMDKKIKTIDQTMETEIDNVMKSMGGALTSISGQFTKDYTQLTQQMQKVTQQSREFA
;
A
#
# COMPACT_ATOMS: atom_id res chain seq x y z
N MET A 1 45.86 -19.54 5.28
CA MET A 1 45.75 -21.00 5.02
C MET A 1 44.72 -21.38 3.95
N PRO A 2 43.52 -20.76 3.81
CA PRO A 2 42.60 -21.13 2.71
C PRO A 2 42.94 -20.49 1.35
N ALA A 3 43.51 -19.29 1.33
CA ALA A 3 43.87 -18.59 0.09
C ALA A 3 44.93 -19.36 -0.74
N THR A 4 45.98 -19.85 -0.07
CA THR A 4 47.06 -20.62 -0.71
C THR A 4 46.60 -21.95 -1.29
N PHE A 5 45.58 -22.59 -0.71
CA PHE A 5 45.00 -23.83 -1.26
C PHE A 5 44.25 -23.58 -2.57
N ILE A 6 43.41 -22.55 -2.60
CA ILE A 6 42.62 -22.17 -3.78
C ILE A 6 43.56 -21.70 -4.90
N GLU A 7 44.56 -20.89 -4.57
CA GLU A 7 45.58 -20.39 -5.50
C GLU A 7 46.42 -21.52 -6.10
N THR A 8 46.87 -22.48 -5.28
CA THR A 8 47.60 -23.67 -5.76
C THR A 8 46.72 -24.58 -6.63
N ALA A 9 45.43 -24.73 -6.29
CA ALA A 9 44.48 -25.52 -7.08
C ALA A 9 44.19 -24.88 -8.45
N ILE A 10 44.05 -23.55 -8.51
CA ILE A 10 43.82 -22.80 -9.75
C ILE A 10 45.06 -22.83 -10.65
N SER A 11 46.23 -22.51 -10.09
CA SER A 11 47.48 -22.45 -10.85
C SER A 11 47.93 -23.81 -11.40
N SER A 12 47.66 -24.92 -10.70
CA SER A 12 48.02 -26.27 -11.15
C SER A 12 47.08 -26.87 -12.21
N THR A 13 45.84 -26.39 -12.30
CA THR A 13 44.81 -26.95 -13.21
C THR A 13 44.86 -26.33 -14.61
N GLY A 14 45.28 -25.07 -14.73
CA GLY A 14 45.31 -24.32 -16.00
C GLY A 14 43.93 -23.81 -16.44
N ALA A 15 43.92 -22.69 -17.18
CA ALA A 15 42.68 -22.00 -17.58
C ALA A 15 41.79 -22.83 -18.52
N ASP A 16 42.38 -23.56 -19.48
CA ASP A 16 41.64 -24.39 -20.43
C ASP A 16 40.91 -25.56 -19.73
N THR A 17 41.61 -26.32 -18.88
CA THR A 17 41.01 -27.40 -18.09
C THR A 17 39.88 -26.90 -17.20
N LEU A 18 40.05 -25.69 -16.65
CA LEU A 18 39.06 -25.05 -15.80
C LEU A 18 37.80 -24.66 -16.60
N THR A 19 37.97 -24.24 -17.85
CA THR A 19 36.87 -24.01 -18.80
C THR A 19 36.05 -25.28 -19.00
N ASP A 20 36.72 -26.40 -19.27
CA ASP A 20 36.06 -27.68 -19.53
C ASP A 20 35.30 -28.21 -18.31
N ILE A 21 35.85 -28.03 -17.11
CA ILE A 21 35.17 -28.39 -15.86
C ILE A 21 33.88 -27.58 -15.69
N PHE A 22 33.93 -26.25 -15.85
CA PHE A 22 32.75 -25.40 -15.67
C PHE A 22 31.70 -25.67 -16.75
N LEU A 23 32.10 -25.86 -18.01
CA LEU A 23 31.20 -26.24 -19.09
C LEU A 23 30.55 -27.60 -18.82
N GLY A 24 31.31 -28.58 -18.34
CA GLY A 24 30.81 -29.90 -17.95
C GLY A 24 29.78 -29.82 -16.82
N VAL A 25 30.06 -29.03 -15.78
CA VAL A 25 29.13 -28.83 -14.66
C VAL A 25 27.85 -28.12 -15.11
N ILE A 26 27.95 -27.06 -15.91
CA ILE A 26 26.80 -26.34 -16.47
C ILE A 26 25.95 -27.29 -17.32
N PHE A 27 26.57 -28.11 -18.17
CA PHE A 27 25.87 -29.06 -19.02
C PHE A 27 25.18 -30.17 -18.22
N ILE A 28 25.85 -30.75 -17.21
CA ILE A 28 25.26 -31.78 -16.34
C ILE A 28 24.08 -31.18 -15.56
N CYS A 29 24.23 -30.01 -14.96
CA CYS A 29 23.15 -29.33 -14.25
C CYS A 29 21.95 -29.07 -15.17
N PHE A 30 22.19 -28.63 -16.40
CA PHE A 30 21.14 -28.40 -17.40
C PHE A 30 20.40 -29.70 -17.77
N VAL A 31 21.13 -30.79 -18.05
CA VAL A 31 20.52 -32.09 -18.41
C VAL A 31 19.76 -32.69 -17.23
N VAL A 32 20.32 -32.67 -16.03
CA VAL A 32 19.65 -33.16 -14.80
C VAL A 32 18.37 -32.35 -14.55
N ALA A 33 18.41 -31.03 -14.72
CA ALA A 33 17.23 -30.19 -14.54
C ALA A 33 16.12 -30.47 -15.56
N ILE A 34 16.48 -30.80 -16.81
CA ILE A 34 15.50 -31.23 -17.82
C ILE A 34 14.91 -32.59 -17.44
N ILE A 35 15.74 -33.57 -17.04
CA ILE A 35 15.27 -34.89 -16.63
C ILE A 35 14.35 -34.80 -15.40
N CYS A 36 14.74 -34.02 -14.39
CA CYS A 36 13.92 -33.77 -13.20
C CYS A 36 12.58 -33.11 -13.56
N LYS A 37 12.56 -32.18 -14.52
CA LYS A 37 11.34 -31.55 -15.00
C LYS A 37 10.42 -32.51 -15.76
N ILE A 38 11.00 -33.39 -16.59
CA ILE A 38 10.25 -34.42 -17.34
C ILE A 38 9.69 -35.51 -16.42
N LEU A 39 10.44 -35.88 -15.38
CA LEU A 39 10.04 -36.87 -14.38
C LEU A 39 9.17 -36.28 -13.25
N ASP A 40 8.88 -34.98 -13.29
CA ASP A 40 8.13 -34.22 -12.28
C ASP A 40 8.64 -34.43 -10.84
N LYS A 41 9.97 -34.49 -10.69
CA LYS A 41 10.66 -34.66 -9.39
C LYS A 41 11.48 -33.43 -9.06
N LEU A 42 11.54 -33.08 -7.76
CA LEU A 42 12.28 -31.93 -7.22
C LEU A 42 11.88 -30.58 -7.85
N PRO A 43 10.60 -30.17 -7.73
CA PRO A 43 10.10 -28.93 -8.33
C PRO A 43 10.92 -27.69 -7.92
N ALA A 44 11.33 -27.60 -6.66
CA ALA A 44 12.20 -26.54 -6.15
C ALA A 44 13.54 -26.42 -6.92
N PHE A 45 14.17 -27.54 -7.28
CA PHE A 45 15.42 -27.54 -8.05
C PHE A 45 15.19 -27.07 -9.49
N THR A 46 14.10 -27.52 -10.13
CA THR A 46 13.78 -27.14 -11.51
C THR A 46 13.44 -25.65 -11.64
N THR A 47 12.75 -25.07 -10.66
CA THR A 47 12.44 -23.63 -10.64
C THR A 47 13.69 -22.78 -10.41
N TYR A 48 14.63 -23.23 -9.58
CA TYR A 48 15.88 -22.51 -9.28
C TYR A 48 16.98 -22.70 -10.35
N THR A 49 16.85 -23.71 -11.23
CA THR A 49 17.85 -24.07 -12.25
C THR A 49 18.33 -22.91 -13.12
N PRO A 50 17.47 -22.04 -13.69
CA PRO A 50 17.94 -20.95 -14.55
C PRO A 50 18.91 -20.00 -13.83
N THR A 51 18.63 -19.71 -12.55
CA THR A 51 19.47 -18.86 -11.71
C THR A 51 20.78 -19.58 -11.36
N LEU A 52 20.71 -20.88 -11.06
CA LEU A 52 21.88 -21.70 -10.79
C LEU A 52 22.85 -21.76 -12.00
N LEU A 53 22.33 -21.92 -13.21
CA LEU A 53 23.12 -21.96 -14.45
C LEU A 53 23.81 -20.63 -14.74
N THR A 54 23.13 -19.49 -14.52
CA THR A 54 23.75 -18.17 -14.65
C THR A 54 24.79 -17.93 -13.58
N SER A 55 24.53 -18.31 -12.33
CA SER A 55 25.48 -18.14 -11.22
C SER A 55 26.72 -19.01 -11.40
N LEU A 56 26.59 -20.23 -11.93
CA LEU A 56 27.74 -21.07 -12.31
C LEU A 56 28.57 -20.44 -13.44
N GLY A 57 27.93 -19.80 -14.43
CA GLY A 57 28.62 -19.06 -15.49
C GLY A 57 29.37 -17.83 -14.96
N ILE A 58 28.76 -17.08 -14.05
CA ILE A 58 29.40 -15.94 -13.37
C ILE A 58 30.59 -16.41 -12.52
N LEU A 59 30.44 -17.52 -11.79
CA LEU A 59 31.52 -18.11 -11.00
C LEU A 59 32.71 -18.55 -11.89
N GLY A 60 32.43 -19.18 -13.03
CA GLY A 60 33.45 -19.52 -14.02
C GLY A 60 34.16 -18.28 -14.60
N THR A 61 33.44 -17.17 -14.75
CA THR A 61 34.00 -15.88 -15.19
C THR A 61 35.07 -15.38 -14.21
N PHE A 62 34.73 -15.32 -12.93
CA PHE A 62 35.67 -14.89 -11.90
C PHE A 62 36.86 -15.84 -11.78
N MET A 63 36.63 -17.14 -11.87
CA MET A 63 37.69 -18.14 -11.77
C MET A 63 38.66 -18.08 -12.96
N GLY A 64 38.18 -17.84 -14.17
CA GLY A 64 39.00 -17.65 -15.37
C GLY A 64 39.89 -16.40 -15.31
N ILE A 65 39.32 -15.28 -14.84
CA ILE A 65 40.09 -14.04 -14.64
C ILE A 65 41.19 -14.24 -13.60
N VAL A 66 40.87 -14.90 -12.47
CA VAL A 66 41.86 -15.21 -11.43
C VAL A 66 42.95 -16.13 -11.95
N ALA A 67 42.61 -17.16 -12.73
CA ALA A 67 43.60 -18.05 -13.36
C ALA A 67 44.56 -17.28 -14.29
N GLY A 68 44.04 -16.35 -15.10
CA GLY A 68 44.86 -15.53 -15.99
C GLY A 68 45.76 -14.54 -15.24
N LEU A 69 45.28 -13.96 -14.14
CA LEU A 69 46.04 -13.01 -13.31
C LEU A 69 47.12 -13.69 -12.47
N LEU A 70 46.90 -14.93 -12.01
CA LEU A 70 47.89 -15.68 -11.23
C LEU A 70 49.12 -16.09 -12.06
N SER A 71 48.98 -16.19 -13.38
CA SER A 71 50.08 -16.44 -14.31
C SER A 71 50.75 -15.16 -14.84
N PHE A 72 50.36 -14.00 -14.33
CA PHE A 72 50.86 -12.71 -14.79
C PHE A 72 52.10 -12.26 -14.00
N ASP A 73 53.27 -12.28 -14.64
CA ASP A 73 54.54 -11.80 -14.10
C ASP A 73 54.87 -10.41 -14.69
N THR A 74 55.00 -9.43 -13.80
CA THR A 74 55.37 -8.05 -14.14
C THR A 74 56.80 -7.91 -14.67
N ALA A 75 57.68 -8.89 -14.43
CA ALA A 75 59.06 -8.88 -14.93
C ALA A 75 59.18 -9.40 -16.38
N HIS A 76 58.25 -10.25 -16.84
CA HIS A 76 58.25 -10.88 -18.16
C HIS A 76 56.89 -10.77 -18.84
N ILE A 77 56.42 -9.53 -19.01
CA ILE A 77 55.08 -9.20 -19.53
C ILE A 77 54.78 -9.92 -20.86
N ASP A 78 55.74 -9.99 -21.79
CA ASP A 78 55.55 -10.63 -23.09
C ASP A 78 55.20 -12.12 -22.99
N GLN A 79 55.71 -12.84 -21.98
CA GLN A 79 55.42 -14.26 -21.75
C GLN A 79 54.10 -14.45 -20.97
N SER A 80 53.70 -13.46 -20.19
CA SER A 80 52.50 -13.48 -19.35
C SER A 80 51.21 -13.03 -20.05
N ILE A 81 51.30 -12.38 -21.22
CA ILE A 81 50.12 -11.98 -21.99
C ILE A 81 49.33 -13.19 -22.52
N SER A 82 50.00 -14.26 -22.95
CA SER A 82 49.32 -15.43 -23.54
C SER A 82 48.45 -16.18 -22.52
N PRO A 83 48.95 -16.56 -21.32
CA PRO A 83 48.12 -17.18 -20.28
C PRO A 83 47.01 -16.26 -19.75
N LEU A 84 47.24 -14.94 -19.72
CA LEU A 84 46.22 -13.96 -19.33
C LEU A 84 45.05 -13.93 -20.34
N LEU A 85 45.36 -13.95 -21.64
CA LEU A 85 44.35 -13.99 -22.70
C LEU A 85 43.58 -15.32 -22.71
N GLU A 86 44.24 -16.43 -22.37
CA GLU A 86 43.57 -17.73 -22.17
C GLU A 86 42.62 -17.69 -20.98
N GLY A 87 43.02 -17.16 -19.81
CA GLY A 87 42.14 -16.99 -18.66
C GLY A 87 40.95 -16.06 -18.92
N LEU A 88 41.16 -15.00 -19.71
CA LEU A 88 40.08 -14.11 -20.15
C LEU A 88 39.11 -14.83 -21.11
N LYS A 89 39.62 -15.64 -22.03
CA LYS A 89 38.80 -16.46 -22.95
C LYS A 89 37.95 -17.47 -22.17
N THR A 90 38.53 -18.15 -21.18
CA THR A 90 37.81 -19.01 -20.24
C THR A 90 36.66 -18.29 -19.54
N ALA A 91 36.93 -17.06 -19.07
CA ALA A 91 35.94 -16.27 -18.37
C ALA A 91 34.73 -15.93 -19.24
N PHE A 92 34.95 -15.55 -20.50
CA PHE A 92 33.87 -15.24 -21.42
C PHE A 92 33.06 -16.47 -21.86
N ILE A 93 33.73 -17.58 -22.15
CA ILE A 93 33.06 -18.80 -22.66
C ILE A 93 32.14 -19.41 -21.59
N THR A 94 32.59 -19.47 -20.34
CA THR A 94 31.80 -20.03 -19.23
C THR A 94 30.57 -19.16 -18.90
N SER A 95 30.72 -17.83 -18.94
CA SER A 95 29.62 -16.88 -18.78
C SER A 95 28.56 -17.03 -19.87
N LEU A 96 29.00 -17.07 -21.12
CA LEU A 96 28.13 -17.21 -22.28
C LEU A 96 27.37 -18.54 -22.24
N ALA A 97 28.04 -19.63 -21.88
CA ALA A 97 27.42 -20.94 -21.74
C ALA A 97 26.37 -20.99 -20.63
N GLY A 98 26.64 -20.36 -19.47
CA GLY A 98 25.69 -20.28 -18.35
C GLY A 98 24.43 -19.48 -18.70
N MET A 99 24.61 -18.32 -19.37
CA MET A 99 23.49 -17.49 -19.83
C MET A 99 22.68 -18.16 -20.93
N LEU A 100 23.34 -18.73 -21.96
CA LEU A 100 22.65 -19.43 -23.04
C LEU A 100 21.86 -20.63 -22.53
N SER A 101 22.47 -21.45 -21.66
CA SER A 101 21.78 -22.62 -21.08
C SER A 101 20.59 -22.21 -20.21
N SER A 102 20.68 -21.10 -19.48
CA SER A 102 19.55 -20.54 -18.70
C SER A 102 18.40 -20.06 -19.59
N ILE A 103 18.72 -19.35 -20.68
CA ILE A 103 17.73 -18.86 -21.65
C ILE A 103 17.04 -20.04 -22.34
N ILE A 104 17.81 -21.02 -22.81
CA ILE A 104 17.27 -22.22 -23.46
C ILE A 104 16.38 -22.99 -22.48
N TYR A 105 16.80 -23.16 -21.22
CA TYR A 105 15.99 -23.84 -20.21
C TYR A 105 14.65 -23.13 -19.97
N LYS A 106 14.67 -21.80 -19.79
CA LYS A 106 13.43 -21.02 -19.60
C LYS A 106 12.50 -21.13 -20.81
N LEU A 107 13.03 -21.12 -22.02
CA LEU A 107 12.25 -21.23 -23.25
C LEU A 107 11.62 -22.63 -23.41
N LEU A 108 12.34 -23.69 -23.05
CA LEU A 108 11.83 -25.06 -23.06
C LEU A 108 10.74 -25.29 -21.99
N VAL A 109 10.87 -24.68 -20.80
CA VAL A 109 9.84 -24.76 -19.77
C VAL A 109 8.60 -23.93 -20.15
N ALA A 110 8.79 -22.73 -20.70
CA ALA A 110 7.70 -21.82 -21.07
C ALA A 110 6.86 -22.33 -22.27
N THR A 111 7.48 -23.08 -23.19
CA THR A 111 6.77 -23.67 -24.34
C THR A 111 5.89 -24.87 -23.97
N GLY A 112 5.94 -25.35 -22.72
CA GLY A 112 5.04 -26.38 -22.21
C GLY A 112 5.24 -27.79 -22.80
N ILE A 113 6.26 -27.98 -23.64
CA ILE A 113 6.54 -29.23 -24.38
C ILE A 113 6.82 -30.40 -23.41
N PHE A 114 7.28 -30.12 -22.20
CA PHE A 114 7.66 -31.11 -21.19
C PHE A 114 6.69 -31.22 -20.01
N SER A 115 5.56 -30.50 -20.02
CA SER A 115 4.55 -30.59 -18.95
C SER A 115 3.51 -31.66 -19.30
N ARG A 116 3.59 -32.83 -18.66
CA ARG A 116 2.56 -33.86 -18.79
C ARG A 116 1.30 -33.38 -18.05
N LYS A 117 0.17 -33.28 -18.76
CA LYS A 117 -1.15 -33.05 -18.17
C LYS A 117 -1.42 -34.10 -17.09
N THR A 118 -1.44 -33.69 -15.82
CA THR A 118 -2.02 -34.49 -14.73
C THR A 118 -3.24 -33.78 -14.18
N GLN A 119 -4.28 -34.60 -14.07
CA GLN A 119 -5.62 -34.34 -13.63
C GLN A 119 -5.66 -34.47 -12.11
N ASP A 120 -6.39 -33.56 -11.46
CA ASP A 120 -6.96 -33.64 -10.10
C ASP A 120 -5.98 -33.84 -8.93
N ASN A 121 -5.68 -32.73 -8.22
CA ASN A 121 -5.51 -32.63 -6.76
C ASN A 121 -4.99 -31.22 -6.40
N GLY A 122 -5.92 -30.30 -6.12
CA GLY A 122 -5.70 -29.04 -5.40
C GLY A 122 -4.76 -28.00 -6.07
N PRO A 123 -5.01 -26.69 -5.89
CA PRO A 123 -4.03 -25.70 -6.31
C PRO A 123 -2.78 -25.83 -5.42
N SER A 124 -1.66 -26.20 -6.03
CA SER A 124 -0.34 -26.19 -5.41
C SER A 124 -0.02 -24.77 -4.91
N THR A 125 0.47 -24.67 -3.68
CA THR A 125 0.52 -23.48 -2.83
C THR A 125 1.49 -22.36 -3.23
N ASP A 126 2.14 -22.43 -4.39
CA ASP A 126 3.35 -21.63 -4.60
C ASP A 126 3.25 -20.46 -5.58
N ASP A 127 2.20 -20.34 -6.40
CA ASP A 127 2.01 -19.16 -7.25
C ASP A 127 0.53 -18.74 -7.29
N VAL A 128 0.13 -17.91 -6.33
CA VAL A 128 -1.17 -17.21 -6.38
C VAL A 128 -0.99 -15.97 -7.25
N THR A 129 -1.47 -16.03 -8.48
CA THR A 129 -1.48 -14.88 -9.39
C THR A 129 -2.67 -13.97 -9.14
N ALA A 130 -2.66 -12.74 -9.68
CA ALA A 130 -3.82 -11.84 -9.61
C ALA A 130 -5.11 -12.47 -10.21
N ALA A 131 -4.97 -13.42 -11.14
CA ALA A 131 -6.07 -14.20 -11.68
C ALA A 131 -6.64 -15.20 -10.65
N ASP A 132 -5.81 -15.75 -9.77
CA ASP A 132 -6.21 -16.64 -8.69
C ASP A 132 -6.89 -15.87 -7.54
N LEU A 133 -6.44 -14.64 -7.26
CA LEU A 133 -7.13 -13.76 -6.31
C LEU A 133 -8.52 -13.36 -6.85
N TYR A 134 -8.61 -13.05 -8.14
CA TYR A 134 -9.88 -12.73 -8.80
C TYR A 134 -10.82 -13.95 -8.83
N SER A 135 -10.30 -15.16 -9.10
CA SER A 135 -11.11 -16.37 -9.12
C SER A 135 -11.64 -16.71 -7.72
N VAL A 136 -10.81 -16.61 -6.66
CA VAL A 136 -11.24 -16.81 -5.27
C VAL A 136 -12.27 -15.77 -4.83
N MET A 137 -12.11 -14.50 -5.21
CA MET A 137 -13.12 -13.46 -4.92
C MET A 137 -14.44 -13.71 -5.67
N GLN A 138 -14.38 -14.22 -6.89
CA GLN A 138 -15.56 -14.57 -7.67
C GLN A 138 -16.27 -15.81 -7.10
N GLU A 139 -15.53 -16.80 -6.63
CA GLU A 139 -16.06 -17.98 -5.94
C GLU A 139 -16.71 -17.60 -4.60
N GLN A 140 -16.10 -16.67 -3.84
CA GLN A 140 -16.65 -16.13 -2.61
C GLN A 140 -17.95 -15.33 -2.87
N GLN A 141 -17.99 -14.52 -3.94
CA GLN A 141 -19.21 -13.81 -4.35
C GLN A 141 -20.34 -14.79 -4.69
N GLN A 142 -20.03 -15.88 -5.41
CA GLN A 142 -21.00 -16.92 -5.73
C GLN A 142 -21.43 -17.74 -4.51
N GLY A 143 -20.52 -18.02 -3.57
CA GLY A 143 -20.81 -18.69 -2.30
C GLY A 143 -21.77 -17.88 -1.43
N ILE A 144 -21.54 -16.57 -1.31
CA ILE A 144 -22.43 -15.63 -0.60
C ILE A 144 -23.81 -15.56 -1.28
N ALA A 145 -23.85 -15.54 -2.62
CA ALA A 145 -25.10 -15.56 -3.37
C ALA A 145 -25.89 -16.86 -3.20
N ARG A 146 -25.21 -18.02 -3.13
CA ARG A 146 -25.84 -19.31 -2.81
C ARG A 146 -26.37 -19.32 -1.38
N LEU A 147 -25.61 -18.82 -0.41
CA LEU A 147 -26.04 -18.69 0.99
C LEU A 147 -27.31 -17.84 1.14
N CYS A 148 -27.38 -16.69 0.47
CA CYS A 148 -28.61 -15.88 0.41
C CYS A 148 -29.79 -16.66 -0.20
N LYS A 149 -29.57 -17.40 -1.29
CA LYS A 149 -30.62 -18.17 -1.97
C LYS A 149 -31.14 -19.35 -1.12
N THR A 150 -30.25 -20.04 -0.40
CA THR A 150 -30.56 -21.14 0.52
C THR A 150 -31.31 -20.64 1.77
N ILE A 151 -31.01 -19.43 2.26
CA ILE A 151 -31.70 -18.80 3.40
C ILE A 151 -33.09 -18.26 3.01
N CYS A 152 -33.30 -17.81 1.76
CA CYS A 152 -34.58 -17.26 1.30
C CYS A 152 -35.62 -18.30 0.86
N ASN A 153 -35.21 -19.50 0.44
CA ASN A 153 -36.13 -20.58 0.10
C ASN A 153 -36.46 -21.39 1.36
N ASN A 154 -37.73 -21.41 1.76
CA ASN A 154 -38.23 -21.94 3.03
C ASN A 154 -38.27 -23.49 3.13
N ASP A 155 -37.55 -24.21 2.27
CA ASP A 155 -37.64 -25.67 2.13
C ASP A 155 -36.31 -26.41 2.33
N THR A 156 -35.31 -25.76 2.93
CA THR A 156 -33.93 -26.24 2.78
C THR A 156 -33.44 -27.13 3.93
N ASP A 157 -33.08 -28.35 3.54
CA ASP A 157 -32.34 -29.36 4.29
C ASP A 157 -31.13 -28.73 5.01
N ILE A 158 -31.11 -28.84 6.35
CA ILE A 158 -30.06 -28.28 7.24
C ILE A 158 -28.66 -28.73 6.79
N SER A 159 -28.57 -29.90 6.16
CA SER A 159 -27.34 -30.46 5.57
C SER A 159 -26.75 -29.57 4.46
N GLN A 160 -27.58 -28.96 3.61
CA GLN A 160 -27.13 -28.06 2.54
C GLN A 160 -26.64 -26.71 3.07
N LEU A 161 -27.28 -26.19 4.12
CA LEU A 161 -26.84 -24.96 4.78
C LEU A 161 -25.47 -25.17 5.45
N TYR A 162 -25.30 -26.30 6.14
CA TYR A 162 -24.04 -26.65 6.81
C TYR A 162 -22.89 -26.79 5.80
N LYS A 163 -23.12 -27.49 4.69
CA LYS A 163 -22.12 -27.64 3.62
C LYS A 163 -21.75 -26.31 2.95
N THR A 164 -22.70 -25.39 2.82
CA THR A 164 -22.44 -24.06 2.25
C THR A 164 -21.65 -23.17 3.22
N LEU A 165 -21.92 -23.27 4.52
CA LEU A 165 -21.14 -22.57 5.56
C LEU A 165 -19.72 -23.13 5.68
N GLU A 166 -19.54 -24.44 5.53
CA GLU A 166 -18.23 -25.10 5.51
C GLU A 166 -17.38 -24.63 4.31
N GLN A 167 -17.97 -24.58 3.11
CA GLN A 167 -17.32 -24.02 1.92
C GLN A 167 -16.99 -22.52 2.06
N GLN A 168 -17.85 -21.75 2.75
CA GLN A 168 -17.58 -20.34 3.01
C GLN A 168 -16.42 -20.16 3.99
N ALA A 169 -16.34 -21.00 5.03
CA ALA A 169 -15.23 -20.98 5.98
C ALA A 169 -13.91 -21.31 5.28
N GLU A 170 -13.90 -22.29 4.39
CA GLU A 170 -12.72 -22.66 3.58
C GLU A 170 -12.29 -21.51 2.64
N GLY A 171 -13.23 -20.83 1.99
CA GLY A 171 -12.94 -19.65 1.16
C GLY A 171 -12.34 -18.48 1.96
N ILE A 172 -12.80 -18.27 3.20
CA ILE A 172 -12.25 -17.23 4.09
C ILE A 172 -10.85 -17.62 4.57
N GLU A 173 -10.59 -18.90 4.84
CA GLU A 173 -9.27 -19.40 5.22
C GLU A 173 -8.26 -19.23 4.08
N ASN A 174 -8.66 -19.51 2.83
CA ASN A 174 -7.81 -19.30 1.67
C ASN A 174 -7.52 -17.82 1.41
N LEU A 175 -8.50 -16.94 1.61
CA LEU A 175 -8.30 -15.49 1.54
C LEU A 175 -7.33 -15.01 2.63
N GLN A 176 -7.44 -15.54 3.84
CA GLN A 176 -6.52 -15.26 4.94
C GLN A 176 -5.09 -15.69 4.59
N LYS A 177 -4.91 -16.86 3.97
CA LYS A 177 -3.59 -17.34 3.52
C LYS A 177 -3.00 -16.47 2.40
N ALA A 178 -3.82 -16.05 1.43
CA ALA A 178 -3.39 -15.17 0.34
C ALA A 178 -2.98 -13.76 0.83
N ILE A 179 -3.66 -13.23 1.83
CA ILE A 179 -3.39 -11.89 2.36
C ILE A 179 -2.26 -11.93 3.42
N GLY A 180 -2.39 -12.82 4.40
CA GLY A 180 -1.58 -12.83 5.63
C GLY A 180 -0.59 -13.99 5.74
N GLY A 181 -0.42 -14.81 4.70
CA GLY A 181 0.60 -15.83 4.66
C GLY A 181 2.01 -15.25 4.88
N ASN A 182 2.94 -16.07 5.35
CA ASN A 182 4.35 -15.67 5.47
C ASN A 182 5.19 -16.09 4.25
N ASN A 183 4.53 -16.65 3.22
CA ASN A 183 5.17 -17.05 1.97
C ASN A 183 5.29 -15.84 1.02
N ASP A 184 6.29 -15.89 0.14
CA ASP A 184 6.64 -14.85 -0.82
C ASP A 184 5.52 -14.53 -1.84
N SER A 185 4.53 -15.41 -1.97
CA SER A 185 3.33 -15.26 -2.81
C SER A 185 2.14 -14.58 -2.13
N SER A 186 2.20 -14.38 -0.81
CA SER A 186 1.18 -13.61 -0.08
C SER A 186 1.38 -12.11 -0.24
N LEU A 187 0.32 -11.31 -0.08
CA LEU A 187 0.44 -9.85 -0.15
C LEU A 187 1.44 -9.30 0.88
N VAL A 188 1.46 -9.85 2.10
CA VAL A 188 2.42 -9.47 3.13
C VAL A 188 3.85 -9.92 2.79
N GLY A 189 4.02 -11.09 2.17
CA GLY A 189 5.31 -11.59 1.68
C GLY A 189 5.87 -10.74 0.55
N GLN A 190 5.07 -10.43 -0.47
CA GLN A 190 5.43 -9.52 -1.56
C GLN A 190 5.81 -8.13 -1.04
N PHE A 191 5.10 -7.62 -0.02
CA PHE A 191 5.43 -6.34 0.58
C PHE A 191 6.75 -6.37 1.37
N LYS A 192 7.09 -7.51 2.00
CA LYS A 192 8.39 -7.73 2.64
C LYS A 192 9.52 -7.80 1.61
N LEU A 193 9.32 -8.52 0.52
CA LEU A 193 10.29 -8.61 -0.58
C LEU A 193 10.53 -7.25 -1.23
N MET A 194 9.46 -6.51 -1.57
CA MET A 194 9.58 -5.15 -2.12
C MET A 194 10.34 -4.23 -1.17
N ARG A 195 10.11 -4.33 0.15
CA ARG A 195 10.87 -3.57 1.15
C ARG A 195 12.33 -4.02 1.24
N SER A 196 12.61 -5.31 1.08
CA SER A 196 13.97 -5.84 1.03
C SER A 196 14.72 -5.34 -0.20
N ASP A 197 14.11 -5.43 -1.37
CA ASP A 197 14.66 -4.93 -2.64
C ASP A 197 14.91 -3.43 -2.59
N MET A 198 13.98 -2.65 -2.01
CA MET A 198 14.16 -1.21 -1.80
C MET A 198 15.36 -0.92 -0.90
N ASN A 199 15.58 -1.74 0.13
CA ASN A 199 16.66 -1.57 1.09
C ASN A 199 18.02 -1.96 0.50
N ASP A 200 18.07 -3.03 -0.30
CA ASP A 200 19.27 -3.45 -1.01
C ASP A 200 19.63 -2.48 -2.14
N ASN A 201 18.63 -1.89 -2.81
CA ASN A 201 18.83 -0.83 -3.78
C ASN A 201 19.47 0.41 -3.14
N ASN A 202 18.96 0.85 -1.97
CA ASN A 202 19.54 1.94 -1.19
C ASN A 202 20.99 1.64 -0.76
N ARG A 203 21.29 0.41 -0.31
CA ARG A 203 22.68 0.01 0.02
C ARG A 203 23.60 0.03 -1.20
N SER A 204 23.11 -0.31 -2.39
CA SER A 204 23.90 -0.24 -3.62
C SER A 204 24.23 1.22 -3.97
N GLN A 205 23.27 2.12 -3.74
CA GLN A 205 23.41 3.55 -3.98
C GLN A 205 24.43 4.18 -3.00
N ASP A 206 24.38 3.79 -1.72
CA ASP A 206 25.38 4.21 -0.72
C ASP A 206 26.80 3.76 -1.09
N LYS A 207 26.96 2.52 -1.56
CA LYS A 207 28.27 2.01 -2.02
C LYS A 207 28.80 2.79 -3.23
N HIS A 208 27.92 3.13 -4.16
CA HIS A 208 28.31 3.91 -5.34
C HIS A 208 28.74 5.33 -4.95
N GLN A 209 28.07 5.94 -3.98
CA GLN A 209 28.42 7.25 -3.45
C GLN A 209 29.74 7.22 -2.65
N GLN A 210 30.01 6.14 -1.93
CA GLN A 210 31.27 5.94 -1.21
C GLN A 210 32.46 5.77 -2.16
N GLN A 211 32.33 4.97 -3.24
CA GLN A 211 33.38 4.84 -4.26
C GLN A 211 33.69 6.17 -4.96
N LEU A 212 32.67 6.99 -5.22
CA LEU A 212 32.87 8.32 -5.79
C LEU A 212 33.70 9.20 -4.85
N SER A 213 33.38 9.19 -3.54
CA SER A 213 34.13 9.93 -2.52
C SER A 213 35.59 9.47 -2.39
N GLU A 214 35.86 8.17 -2.43
CA GLU A 214 37.22 7.62 -2.35
C GLU A 214 38.06 8.03 -3.57
N THR A 215 37.45 8.05 -4.76
CA THR A 215 38.12 8.47 -6.00
C THR A 215 38.50 9.96 -5.97
N LEU A 216 37.61 10.83 -5.46
CA LEU A 216 37.92 12.26 -5.28
C LEU A 216 39.04 12.49 -4.25
N SER A 217 39.07 11.70 -3.16
CA SER A 217 40.13 11.76 -2.15
C SER A 217 41.50 11.36 -2.72
N ALA A 218 41.55 10.29 -3.54
CA ALA A 218 42.78 9.87 -4.20
C ALA A 218 43.36 10.95 -5.11
N ILE A 219 42.51 11.64 -5.88
CA ILE A 219 42.92 12.76 -6.75
C ILE A 219 43.48 13.93 -5.91
N GLY A 220 42.86 14.25 -4.77
CA GLY A 220 43.34 15.30 -3.87
C GLY A 220 44.72 15.01 -3.27
N ASN A 221 45.01 13.75 -2.95
CA ASN A 221 46.31 13.34 -2.41
C ASN A 221 47.43 13.43 -3.45
N THR A 222 47.18 13.04 -4.70
CA THR A 222 48.15 13.17 -5.80
C THR A 222 48.48 14.62 -6.13
N LEU A 223 47.49 15.53 -6.00
CA LEU A 223 47.70 16.95 -6.25
C LEU A 223 48.56 17.59 -5.15
N SER A 224 48.44 17.10 -3.91
CA SER A 224 49.21 17.59 -2.76
C SER A 224 50.68 17.16 -2.78
N SER A 225 50.97 15.91 -3.19
CA SER A 225 52.35 15.42 -3.29
C SER A 225 53.15 16.09 -4.40
N THR A 226 52.48 16.58 -5.45
CA THR A 226 53.11 17.31 -6.54
C THR A 226 53.61 18.69 -6.08
N HIS A 227 52.90 19.34 -5.15
CA HIS A 227 53.28 20.66 -4.63
C HIS A 227 54.53 20.61 -3.71
N THR A 228 54.71 19.55 -2.93
CA THR A 228 55.85 19.42 -2.00
C THR A 228 57.18 19.19 -2.72
N VAL A 229 57.18 18.47 -3.85
CA VAL A 229 58.39 18.22 -4.64
C VAL A 229 58.95 19.50 -5.26
N THR A 230 58.07 20.40 -5.73
CA THR A 230 58.49 21.68 -6.34
C THR A 230 59.11 22.64 -5.32
N GLN A 231 58.65 22.62 -4.07
CA GLN A 231 59.15 23.52 -3.03
C GLN A 231 60.56 23.13 -2.56
N SER A 232 60.84 21.83 -2.41
CA SER A 232 62.16 21.29 -2.03
C SER A 232 63.27 21.67 -3.02
N GLN A 233 62.95 21.73 -4.31
CA GLN A 233 63.94 22.02 -5.36
C GLN A 233 64.38 23.50 -5.35
N GLN A 234 63.50 24.40 -4.88
CA GLN A 234 63.74 25.84 -4.89
C GLN A 234 64.67 26.30 -3.77
N GLU A 235 64.64 25.63 -2.60
CA GLU A 235 65.58 25.90 -1.50
C GLU A 235 67.01 25.44 -1.82
N ALA A 236 67.16 24.31 -2.51
CA ALA A 236 68.48 23.79 -2.90
C ALA A 236 69.22 24.74 -3.87
N PHE A 237 68.48 25.47 -4.72
CA PHE A 237 69.04 26.38 -5.71
C PHE A 237 69.57 27.68 -5.07
N LYS A 238 68.86 28.26 -4.10
CA LYS A 238 69.30 29.47 -3.38
C LYS A 238 70.60 29.26 -2.60
N GLY A 239 70.81 28.06 -2.05
CA GLY A 239 72.06 27.72 -1.35
C GLY A 239 73.30 27.68 -2.24
N PHE A 240 73.14 27.41 -3.54
CA PHE A 240 74.25 27.36 -4.50
C PHE A 240 74.73 28.76 -4.92
N GLU A 241 73.79 29.68 -5.16
CA GLU A 241 74.08 31.04 -5.65
C GLU A 241 74.97 31.84 -4.69
N ALA A 242 74.67 31.79 -3.38
CA ALA A 242 75.43 32.53 -2.36
C ALA A 242 76.91 32.09 -2.28
N SER A 243 77.19 30.82 -2.55
CA SER A 243 78.55 30.25 -2.46
C SER A 243 79.44 30.69 -3.62
N LEU A 244 78.84 30.92 -4.80
CA LEU A 244 79.55 31.35 -6.00
C LEU A 244 80.06 32.79 -5.89
N TRP A 245 79.25 33.69 -5.32
CA TRP A 245 79.58 35.12 -5.23
C TRP A 245 80.79 35.38 -4.32
N ILE A 246 80.86 34.67 -3.19
CA ILE A 246 81.99 34.79 -2.24
C ILE A 246 83.33 34.44 -2.90
N LYS A 247 83.36 33.44 -3.79
CA LYS A 247 84.60 32.99 -4.43
C LYS A 247 85.12 33.90 -5.53
N LEU A 248 84.26 34.70 -6.15
CA LEU A 248 84.63 35.66 -7.18
C LEU A 248 85.23 36.95 -6.60
N GLN A 249 84.76 37.37 -5.42
CA GLN A 249 85.28 38.56 -4.74
C GLN A 249 86.72 38.36 -4.23
N ASP A 250 87.02 37.20 -3.63
CA ASP A 250 88.37 36.82 -3.18
C ASP A 250 89.41 36.86 -4.32
N PHE A 251 88.96 36.55 -5.54
CA PHE A 251 89.83 36.51 -6.72
C PHE A 251 90.20 37.91 -7.22
N ALA A 252 89.31 38.90 -7.03
CA ALA A 252 89.52 40.28 -7.49
C ALA A 252 90.57 41.04 -6.64
N ASP A 253 90.64 40.77 -5.34
CA ASP A 253 91.58 41.44 -4.42
C ASP A 253 93.05 41.02 -4.65
N MET A 254 93.28 39.82 -5.20
CA MET A 254 94.61 39.24 -5.43
C MET A 254 95.37 39.92 -6.60
N LEU A 255 94.66 40.53 -7.55
CA LEU A 255 95.24 41.07 -8.80
C LEU A 255 95.80 42.49 -8.68
N SER A 256 95.66 43.16 -7.53
CA SER A 256 95.90 44.60 -7.39
C SER A 256 97.31 45.03 -6.87
N LYS A 257 98.36 44.17 -6.85
CA LYS A 257 99.68 44.54 -6.26
C LYS A 257 100.95 44.32 -7.15
N SER A 258 101.58 45.46 -7.52
CA SER A 258 103.02 45.81 -7.80
C SER A 258 103.77 45.14 -8.99
N ALA A 259 104.08 45.81 -10.12
CA ALA A 259 105.00 46.94 -10.45
C ALA A 259 106.49 46.55 -10.70
N THR A 260 106.98 46.80 -11.91
CA THR A 260 108.30 46.42 -12.46
C THR A 260 109.02 47.65 -13.02
N GLU A 261 109.80 48.37 -12.20
CA GLU A 261 110.56 49.53 -12.72
C GLU A 261 111.91 49.81 -12.03
N GLN A 262 112.32 49.09 -10.98
CA GLN A 262 113.58 49.37 -10.25
C GLN A 262 114.80 48.53 -10.68
N VAL A 263 114.69 47.66 -11.69
CA VAL A 263 115.75 46.66 -12.01
C VAL A 263 116.79 47.16 -13.03
N ILE A 264 116.45 48.16 -13.86
CA ILE A 264 117.24 48.48 -15.05
C ILE A 264 118.53 49.28 -14.75
N GLU A 265 118.60 50.01 -13.63
CA GLU A 265 119.76 50.86 -13.28
C GLU A 265 120.96 50.07 -12.72
N ALA A 266 120.76 48.84 -12.21
CA ALA A 266 121.79 48.05 -11.52
C ALA A 266 122.75 47.27 -12.46
N LEU A 267 122.37 47.06 -13.72
CA LEU A 267 123.07 46.16 -14.65
C LEU A 267 124.36 46.75 -15.26
N LYS A 268 124.51 48.08 -15.25
CA LYS A 268 125.59 48.75 -15.99
C LYS A 268 126.97 48.61 -15.35
N SER A 269 127.02 48.46 -14.02
CA SER A 269 128.27 48.38 -13.25
C SER A 269 128.92 46.99 -13.28
N VAL A 270 128.17 45.94 -13.62
CA VAL A 270 128.64 44.54 -13.55
C VAL A 270 129.42 44.12 -14.82
N ILE A 271 129.21 44.85 -15.92
CA ILE A 271 129.84 44.55 -17.22
C ILE A 271 131.35 44.83 -17.20
N GLU A 272 131.83 45.70 -16.30
CA GLU A 272 133.27 45.97 -16.13
C GLU A 272 134.01 44.83 -15.41
N ASP A 273 133.40 44.24 -14.36
CA ASP A 273 133.97 43.10 -13.63
C ASP A 273 134.00 41.81 -14.48
N PHE A 274 133.11 41.71 -15.48
CA PHE A 274 132.98 40.55 -16.37
C PHE A 274 134.25 40.27 -17.19
N ASN A 275 135.02 41.30 -17.54
CA ASN A 275 136.13 41.15 -18.49
C ASN A 275 137.38 40.48 -17.89
N ASN A 276 137.53 40.52 -16.56
CA ASN A 276 138.69 39.95 -15.87
C ASN A 276 138.57 38.44 -15.60
N ASN A 277 137.36 37.88 -15.53
CA ASN A 277 137.11 36.45 -15.20
C ASN A 277 137.06 35.50 -16.42
N LEU A 278 137.34 36.02 -17.62
CA LEU A 278 137.00 35.35 -18.89
C LEU A 278 137.85 34.10 -19.24
N THR A 279 139.01 33.90 -18.61
CA THR A 279 139.95 32.87 -19.10
C THR A 279 139.93 31.56 -18.29
N GLU A 280 139.45 31.55 -17.04
CA GLU A 280 139.53 30.36 -16.18
C GLU A 280 138.15 29.73 -15.84
N GLN A 281 137.09 30.54 -15.66
CA GLN A 281 135.75 29.99 -15.36
C GLN A 281 134.97 29.51 -16.59
N PHE A 282 135.37 29.86 -17.81
CA PHE A 282 134.60 29.53 -19.02
C PHE A 282 134.61 28.04 -19.36
N GLY A 283 135.67 27.30 -19.02
CA GLY A 283 135.74 25.85 -19.28
C GLY A 283 134.71 25.02 -18.51
N GLU A 284 134.54 25.29 -17.22
CA GLU A 284 133.54 24.60 -16.38
C GLU A 284 132.12 25.13 -16.68
N ASN A 285 132.00 26.43 -16.98
CA ASN A 285 130.72 27.02 -17.39
C ASN A 285 130.17 26.40 -18.69
N PHE A 286 131.00 26.00 -19.66
CA PHE A 286 130.50 25.32 -20.87
C PHE A 286 129.89 23.94 -20.57
N LYS A 287 130.35 23.25 -19.53
CA LYS A 287 129.84 21.94 -19.12
C LYS A 287 128.49 22.08 -18.40
N GLN A 288 128.39 23.03 -17.48
CA GLN A 288 127.14 23.40 -16.83
C GLN A 288 126.12 23.98 -17.81
N LEU A 289 126.57 24.76 -18.80
CA LEU A 289 125.73 25.29 -19.87
C LEU A 289 125.09 24.17 -20.68
N ASN A 290 125.82 23.11 -20.99
CA ASN A 290 125.26 22.00 -21.77
C ASN A 290 124.16 21.23 -21.01
N LEU A 291 124.32 21.04 -19.69
CA LEU A 291 123.27 20.50 -18.82
C LEU A 291 122.06 21.43 -18.75
N ALA A 292 122.28 22.74 -18.56
CA ALA A 292 121.22 23.73 -18.54
C ALA A 292 120.45 23.82 -19.87
N VAL A 293 121.13 23.66 -21.02
CA VAL A 293 120.47 23.57 -22.32
C VAL A 293 119.57 22.34 -22.40
N HIS A 294 119.97 21.21 -21.82
CA HIS A 294 119.14 20.00 -21.81
C HIS A 294 117.89 20.18 -20.95
N GLU A 295 118.03 20.73 -19.75
CA GLU A 295 116.88 21.07 -18.90
C GLU A 295 115.96 22.12 -19.56
N LEU A 296 116.51 23.04 -20.37
CA LEU A 296 115.73 23.99 -21.16
C LEU A 296 114.88 23.30 -22.23
N VAL A 297 115.39 22.25 -22.88
CA VAL A 297 114.65 21.46 -23.86
C VAL A 297 113.54 20.67 -23.18
N ASP A 298 113.80 20.09 -22.01
CA ASP A 298 112.78 19.39 -21.21
C ASP A 298 111.70 20.36 -20.72
N TRP A 299 112.10 21.55 -20.24
CA TRP A 299 111.17 22.63 -19.91
C TRP A 299 110.33 23.05 -21.12
N GLN A 300 110.93 23.17 -22.31
CA GLN A 300 110.23 23.55 -23.53
C GLN A 300 109.18 22.50 -23.93
N ASN A 301 109.49 21.21 -23.79
CA ASN A 301 108.53 20.13 -24.05
C ASN A 301 107.36 20.15 -23.05
N ASN A 302 107.64 20.33 -21.76
CA ASN A 302 106.61 20.47 -20.74
C ASN A 302 105.74 21.73 -20.95
N TYR A 303 106.36 22.86 -21.30
CA TYR A 303 105.67 24.10 -21.58
C TYR A 303 104.74 23.99 -22.80
N LYS A 304 105.17 23.28 -23.86
CA LYS A 304 104.32 22.97 -25.01
C LYS A 304 103.08 22.16 -24.60
N GLN A 305 103.24 21.19 -23.71
CA GLN A 305 102.12 20.39 -23.22
C GLN A 305 101.15 21.23 -22.38
N GLN A 306 101.66 22.05 -21.46
CA GLN A 306 100.83 22.98 -20.69
C GLN A 306 100.05 23.96 -21.58
N LEU A 307 100.67 24.50 -22.63
CA LEU A 307 99.98 25.37 -23.59
C LEU A 307 98.84 24.64 -24.33
N ALA A 308 99.01 23.36 -24.64
CA ALA A 308 97.97 22.56 -25.28
C ALA A 308 96.77 22.32 -24.34
N GLU A 309 97.03 21.98 -23.08
CA GLU A 309 95.98 21.83 -22.06
C GLU A 309 95.26 23.16 -21.78
N MET A 310 96.02 24.25 -21.68
CA MET A 310 95.48 25.59 -21.47
C MET A 310 94.56 26.02 -22.62
N LYS A 311 94.91 25.69 -23.87
CA LYS A 311 94.03 25.93 -25.03
C LYS A 311 92.69 25.18 -24.90
N GLY A 312 92.71 23.93 -24.46
CA GLY A 312 91.49 23.13 -24.24
C GLY A 312 90.57 23.72 -23.16
N GLN A 313 91.15 24.29 -22.09
CA GLN A 313 90.40 24.96 -21.03
C GLN A 313 89.80 26.30 -21.49
N TYR A 314 90.52 27.05 -22.33
CA TYR A 314 89.99 28.28 -22.92
C TYR A 314 88.77 28.00 -23.82
N ASP A 315 88.83 26.96 -24.66
CA ASP A 315 87.70 26.60 -25.53
C ASP A 315 86.44 26.21 -24.71
N HIS A 316 86.61 25.50 -23.59
CA HIS A 316 85.49 25.21 -22.68
C HIS A 316 84.91 26.47 -22.03
N SER A 317 85.77 27.40 -21.62
CA SER A 317 85.35 28.65 -20.99
C SER A 317 84.53 29.52 -21.95
N VAL A 318 84.96 29.63 -23.22
CA VAL A 318 84.22 30.37 -24.25
C VAL A 318 82.84 29.75 -24.49
N LYS A 319 82.75 28.41 -24.52
CA LYS A 319 81.49 27.70 -24.72
C LYS A 319 80.51 27.90 -23.55
N ALA A 320 81.02 27.89 -22.31
CA ALA A 320 80.23 28.16 -21.12
C ALA A 320 79.67 29.60 -21.12
N ILE A 321 80.49 30.60 -21.50
CA ILE A 321 80.04 32.00 -21.60
C ILE A 321 78.90 32.16 -22.61
N SER A 322 79.00 31.49 -23.76
CA SER A 322 77.92 31.52 -24.78
C SER A 322 76.61 30.90 -24.27
N GLN A 323 76.69 29.85 -23.44
CA GLN A 323 75.49 29.27 -22.81
C GLN A 323 74.91 30.18 -21.72
N THR A 324 75.75 30.88 -20.97
CA THR A 324 75.31 31.87 -19.98
C THR A 324 74.60 33.03 -20.67
N GLU A 325 75.12 33.54 -21.79
CA GLU A 325 74.46 34.57 -22.60
C GLU A 325 73.03 34.15 -22.98
N SER A 326 72.88 32.93 -23.52
CA SER A 326 71.56 32.40 -23.90
C SER A 326 70.61 32.25 -22.71
N SER A 327 71.13 31.87 -21.54
CA SER A 327 70.31 31.70 -20.33
C SER A 327 69.85 33.05 -19.76
N VAL A 328 70.72 34.05 -19.78
CA VAL A 328 70.40 35.43 -19.36
C VAL A 328 69.35 36.05 -20.28
N ALA A 329 69.43 35.80 -21.60
CA ALA A 329 68.41 36.24 -22.55
C ALA A 329 67.01 35.67 -22.21
N HIS A 330 66.92 34.37 -21.87
CA HIS A 330 65.66 33.75 -21.47
C HIS A 330 65.13 34.25 -20.12
N ILE A 331 66.00 34.53 -19.14
CA ILE A 331 65.59 35.13 -17.86
C ILE A 331 64.98 36.51 -18.11
N SER A 332 65.63 37.33 -18.94
CA SER A 332 65.12 38.66 -19.27
C SER A 332 63.75 38.60 -19.93
N GLU A 333 63.55 37.68 -20.88
CA GLU A 333 62.25 37.47 -21.55
C GLU A 333 61.15 37.04 -20.56
N LYS A 334 61.44 36.09 -19.66
CA LYS A 334 60.44 35.58 -18.71
C LYS A 334 60.13 36.53 -17.56
N THR A 335 61.06 37.40 -17.20
CA THR A 335 60.87 38.41 -16.14
C THR A 335 59.86 39.48 -16.56
N GLN A 336 59.65 39.69 -17.87
CA GLN A 336 58.65 40.62 -18.40
C GLN A 336 57.20 40.22 -18.10
N ALA A 337 56.93 38.95 -17.74
CA ALA A 337 55.58 38.47 -17.39
C ALA A 337 55.16 38.75 -15.92
N ILE A 338 56.11 39.16 -15.06
CA ILE A 338 55.83 39.42 -13.64
C ILE A 338 54.91 40.65 -13.44
N PRO A 339 55.13 41.79 -14.11
CA PRO A 339 54.24 42.95 -14.01
C PRO A 339 52.79 42.65 -14.44
N GLU A 340 52.59 41.84 -15.48
CA GLU A 340 51.26 41.45 -15.96
C GLU A 340 50.52 40.58 -14.93
N ALA A 341 51.24 39.68 -14.25
CA ALA A 341 50.68 38.89 -13.16
C ALA A 341 50.33 39.75 -11.93
N MET A 342 51.09 40.81 -11.65
CA MET A 342 50.81 41.73 -10.55
C MET A 342 49.55 42.57 -10.81
N ASP A 343 49.31 43.02 -12.05
CA ASP A 343 48.08 43.74 -12.42
C ASP A 343 46.83 42.85 -12.25
N SER A 344 46.94 41.58 -12.63
CA SER A 344 45.87 40.59 -12.41
C SER A 344 45.61 40.35 -10.91
N LEU A 345 46.66 40.33 -10.08
CA LEU A 345 46.53 40.16 -8.63
C LEU A 345 45.81 41.34 -7.98
N THR A 346 46.08 42.58 -8.42
CA THR A 346 45.36 43.78 -7.95
C THR A 346 43.87 43.65 -8.21
N LYS A 347 43.47 43.16 -9.38
CA LYS A 347 42.06 42.97 -9.72
C LYS A 347 41.38 41.90 -8.88
N VAL A 348 42.09 40.81 -8.54
CA VAL A 348 41.58 39.78 -7.61
C VAL A 348 41.39 40.35 -6.21
N MET A 349 42.31 41.19 -5.74
CA MET A 349 42.18 41.85 -4.44
C MET A 349 40.96 42.78 -4.36
N GLU A 350 40.66 43.55 -5.41
CA GLU A 350 39.46 44.39 -5.45
C GLU A 350 38.16 43.58 -5.36
N VAL A 351 38.06 42.48 -6.12
CA VAL A 351 36.88 41.59 -6.07
C VAL A 351 36.73 40.95 -4.70
N ASN A 352 37.83 40.50 -4.09
CA ASN A 352 37.79 39.90 -2.75
C ASN A 352 37.29 40.92 -1.70
N GLN A 353 37.74 42.18 -1.79
CA GLN A 353 37.28 43.23 -0.89
C GLN A 353 35.77 43.50 -1.03
N GLN A 354 35.23 43.41 -2.24
CA GLN A 354 33.79 43.50 -2.48
C GLN A 354 33.04 42.31 -1.86
N GLN A 355 33.55 41.08 -2.01
CA GLN A 355 32.93 39.88 -1.42
C GLN A 355 32.88 39.93 0.12
N ILE A 356 33.92 40.47 0.77
CA ILE A 356 33.93 40.66 2.23
C ILE A 356 32.79 41.59 2.68
N ASN A 357 32.52 42.66 1.92
CA ASN A 357 31.44 43.60 2.23
C ASN A 357 30.06 42.95 2.07
N GLU A 358 29.85 42.14 1.02
CA GLU A 358 28.60 41.40 0.83
C GLU A 358 28.38 40.36 1.94
N LEU A 359 29.42 39.66 2.36
CA LEU A 359 29.35 38.71 3.47
C LEU A 359 28.90 39.39 4.78
N SER A 360 29.40 40.61 5.03
CA SER A 360 28.97 41.40 6.19
C SER A 360 27.48 41.74 6.13
N GLN A 361 26.94 42.09 4.96
CA GLN A 361 25.50 42.34 4.79
C GLN A 361 24.66 41.07 4.99
N HIS A 362 25.12 39.92 4.49
CA HIS A 362 24.42 38.65 4.69
C HIS A 362 24.35 38.25 6.17
N LEU A 363 25.42 38.48 6.93
CA LEU A 363 25.44 38.22 8.37
C LEU A 363 24.44 39.10 9.14
N ASP A 364 24.28 40.36 8.75
CA ASP A 364 23.27 41.26 9.33
C ASP A 364 21.84 40.84 8.98
N ALA A 365 21.60 40.42 7.72
CA ALA A 365 20.30 39.88 7.32
C ALA A 365 19.96 38.60 8.11
N PHE A 366 20.95 37.73 8.35
CA PHE A 366 20.80 36.51 9.12
C PHE A 366 20.46 36.78 10.59
N LYS A 367 21.07 37.81 11.20
CA LYS A 367 20.71 38.31 12.53
C LYS A 367 19.23 38.72 12.60
N GLY A 368 18.73 39.42 11.57
CA GLY A 368 17.33 39.81 11.47
C GLY A 368 16.35 38.62 11.36
N ILE A 369 16.74 37.56 10.63
CA ILE A 369 15.93 36.33 10.52
C ILE A 369 15.87 35.61 11.88
N ARG A 370 17.01 35.47 12.56
CA ARG A 370 17.08 34.86 13.89
C ARG A 370 16.17 35.59 14.87
N ASP A 371 16.25 36.91 14.93
CA ASP A 371 15.47 37.71 15.89
C ASP A 371 13.95 37.54 15.64
N LYS A 372 13.51 37.57 14.37
CA LYS A 372 12.10 37.30 14.02
C LYS A 372 11.65 35.86 14.31
N ALA A 373 12.52 34.87 14.12
CA ALA A 373 12.20 33.48 14.43
C ALA A 373 12.06 33.24 15.94
N VAL A 374 12.87 33.92 16.75
CA VAL A 374 12.76 33.89 18.22
C VAL A 374 11.44 34.51 18.68
N ASP A 375 10.99 35.60 18.04
CA ASP A 375 9.73 36.26 18.35
C ASP A 375 8.47 35.45 17.91
N ALA A 376 8.59 34.63 16.87
CA ALA A 376 7.47 33.83 16.34
C ALA A 376 7.18 32.54 17.12
N LEU A 377 8.19 31.97 17.81
CA LEU A 377 8.04 30.73 18.59
C LEU A 377 6.97 30.81 19.70
N PRO A 378 6.89 31.89 20.50
CA PRO A 378 5.82 32.11 21.47
C PRO A 378 4.42 32.14 20.84
N GLU A 379 4.25 32.79 19.68
CA GLU A 379 2.96 32.88 18.99
C GLU A 379 2.48 31.51 18.49
N ILE A 380 3.40 30.70 17.95
CA ILE A 380 3.09 29.33 17.53
C ILE A 380 2.62 28.50 18.73
N ARG A 381 3.31 28.61 19.87
CA ARG A 381 2.91 27.91 21.10
C ARG A 381 1.52 28.37 21.57
N GLN A 382 1.24 29.66 21.54
CA GLN A 382 -0.06 30.21 21.92
C GLN A 382 -1.20 29.74 20.99
N GLN A 383 -0.95 29.67 19.68
CA GLN A 383 -1.91 29.16 18.69
C GLN A 383 -2.16 27.65 18.86
N ILE A 384 -1.13 26.87 19.19
CA ILE A 384 -1.27 25.44 19.50
C ILE A 384 -2.10 25.26 20.77
N ASP A 385 -1.82 26.00 21.84
CA ASP A 385 -2.59 25.93 23.09
C ASP A 385 -4.05 26.36 22.89
N ALA A 386 -4.30 27.41 22.09
CA ALA A 386 -5.65 27.84 21.73
C ALA A 386 -6.40 26.78 20.92
N THR A 387 -5.72 26.13 19.97
CA THR A 387 -6.29 25.06 19.15
C THR A 387 -6.62 23.82 19.98
N VAL A 388 -5.74 23.43 20.90
CA VAL A 388 -5.98 22.30 21.81
C VAL A 388 -7.15 22.58 22.74
N ASN A 389 -7.24 23.79 23.29
CA ASN A 389 -8.36 24.19 24.14
C ASN A 389 -9.69 24.27 23.36
N GLY A 390 -9.66 24.82 22.13
CA GLY A 390 -10.83 24.85 21.25
C GLY A 390 -11.31 23.45 20.86
N ALA A 391 -10.38 22.54 20.56
CA ALA A 391 -10.71 21.15 20.27
C ALA A 391 -11.30 20.41 21.49
N LYS A 392 -10.77 20.66 22.69
CA LYS A 392 -11.31 20.12 23.93
C LYS A 392 -12.74 20.62 24.19
N GLN A 393 -12.96 21.92 24.04
CA GLN A 393 -14.28 22.52 24.23
C GLN A 393 -15.30 22.00 23.20
N ALA A 394 -14.92 21.88 21.93
CA ALA A 394 -15.77 21.31 20.89
C ALA A 394 -16.13 19.83 21.18
N SER A 395 -15.19 19.06 21.71
CA SER A 395 -15.41 17.67 22.13
C SER A 395 -16.38 17.58 23.32
N GLU A 396 -16.24 18.47 24.31
CA GLU A 396 -17.14 18.55 25.47
C GLU A 396 -18.57 18.98 25.05
N GLU A 397 -18.70 19.96 24.15
CA GLU A 397 -20.01 20.37 23.60
C GLU A 397 -20.65 19.25 22.79
N MET A 398 -19.88 18.52 22.00
CA MET A 398 -20.36 17.38 21.22
C MET A 398 -20.83 16.24 22.13
N ALA A 399 -20.05 15.91 23.17
CA ALA A 399 -20.44 14.92 24.17
C ALA A 399 -21.76 15.31 24.84
N LYS A 400 -21.91 16.58 25.21
CA LYS A 400 -23.14 17.12 25.81
C LYS A 400 -24.34 17.04 24.84
N GLY A 401 -24.15 17.41 23.57
CA GLY A 401 -25.19 17.36 22.54
C GLY A 401 -25.62 15.93 22.19
N VAL A 402 -24.69 14.96 22.21
CA VAL A 402 -25.01 13.52 22.04
C VAL A 402 -25.79 13.00 23.25
N GLN A 403 -25.42 13.41 24.47
CA GLN A 403 -26.12 13.04 25.70
C GLN A 403 -27.56 13.58 25.71
N GLU A 404 -27.73 14.84 25.29
CA GLU A 404 -29.04 15.50 25.18
C GLU A 404 -29.91 14.85 24.09
N SER A 405 -29.33 14.54 22.93
CA SER A 405 -30.03 13.77 21.87
C SER A 405 -30.45 12.39 22.35
N THR A 406 -29.60 11.69 23.12
CA THR A 406 -29.92 10.38 23.68
C THR A 406 -31.07 10.47 24.69
N SER A 407 -31.09 11.53 25.51
CA SER A 407 -32.20 11.81 26.45
C SER A 407 -33.51 12.10 25.72
N ASN A 408 -33.45 12.91 24.65
CA ASN A 408 -34.62 13.23 23.83
C ASN A 408 -35.15 12.01 23.08
N LEU A 409 -34.26 11.16 22.53
CA LEU A 409 -34.63 9.88 21.93
C LEU A 409 -35.31 8.96 22.94
N LYS A 410 -34.73 8.81 24.14
CA LYS A 410 -35.33 8.00 25.22
C LYS A 410 -36.74 8.49 25.58
N THR A 411 -36.92 9.80 25.69
CA THR A 411 -38.23 10.40 26.01
C THR A 411 -39.23 10.17 24.90
N THR A 412 -38.82 10.39 23.64
CA THR A 412 -39.67 10.21 22.45
C THR A 412 -40.08 8.75 22.27
N ILE A 413 -39.15 7.81 22.44
CA ILE A 413 -39.42 6.37 22.34
C ILE A 413 -40.38 5.94 23.46
N ASN A 414 -40.17 6.38 24.70
CA ASN A 414 -41.10 6.08 25.79
C ASN A 414 -42.50 6.65 25.53
N SER A 415 -42.60 7.87 25.01
CA SER A 415 -43.89 8.46 24.64
C SER A 415 -44.58 7.69 23.51
N SER A 416 -43.81 7.21 22.52
CA SER A 416 -44.32 6.41 21.40
C SER A 416 -44.79 5.03 21.86
N ALA A 417 -44.04 4.38 22.75
CA ALA A 417 -44.42 3.10 23.35
C ALA A 417 -45.72 3.23 24.18
N ASN A 418 -45.86 4.32 24.94
CA ASN A 418 -47.09 4.61 25.69
C ASN A 418 -48.28 4.87 24.76
N ASN A 419 -48.10 5.67 23.70
CA ASN A 419 -49.17 5.96 22.73
C ASN A 419 -49.60 4.70 21.98
N TYR A 420 -48.64 3.85 21.60
CA TYR A 420 -48.93 2.56 20.98
C TYR A 420 -49.71 1.64 21.94
N ARG A 421 -49.30 1.56 23.21
CA ARG A 421 -50.02 0.81 24.24
C ARG A 421 -51.45 1.32 24.43
N GLU A 422 -51.66 2.63 24.44
CA GLU A 422 -53.00 3.23 24.53
C GLU A 422 -53.87 2.89 23.31
N THR A 423 -53.29 2.95 22.11
CA THR A 423 -53.98 2.60 20.85
C THR A 423 -54.41 1.13 20.83
N VAL A 424 -53.54 0.23 21.30
CA VAL A 424 -53.86 -1.21 21.45
C VAL A 424 -54.99 -1.42 22.44
N GLU A 425 -54.98 -0.71 23.58
CA GLU A 425 -56.04 -0.84 24.59
C GLU A 425 -57.39 -0.33 24.06
N LYS A 426 -57.40 0.79 23.31
CA LYS A 426 -58.60 1.28 22.60
C LYS A 426 -59.12 0.28 21.57
N ALA A 427 -58.23 -0.33 20.78
CA ALA A 427 -58.61 -1.36 19.82
C ALA A 427 -59.20 -2.59 20.52
N ARG A 428 -58.60 -3.02 21.64
CA ARG A 428 -59.13 -4.10 22.49
C ARG A 428 -60.53 -3.79 23.00
N SER A 429 -60.74 -2.60 23.57
CA SER A 429 -62.05 -2.19 24.09
C SER A 429 -63.12 -2.15 23.00
N SER A 430 -62.77 -1.65 21.80
CA SER A 430 -63.70 -1.57 20.67
C SER A 430 -64.10 -2.97 20.16
N LEU A 431 -63.16 -3.91 20.15
CA LEU A 431 -63.43 -5.31 19.79
C LEU A 431 -64.35 -6.01 20.83
N ASP A 432 -64.18 -5.71 22.12
CA ASP A 432 -65.02 -6.25 23.18
C ASP A 432 -66.46 -5.72 23.09
N GLU A 433 -66.61 -4.43 22.79
CA GLU A 433 -67.90 -3.79 22.54
C GLU A 433 -68.60 -4.40 21.31
N ALA A 434 -67.87 -4.58 20.20
CA ALA A 434 -68.39 -5.23 18.99
C ALA A 434 -68.83 -6.68 19.24
N ALA A 435 -68.07 -7.44 20.03
CA ALA A 435 -68.41 -8.80 20.42
C ALA A 435 -69.70 -8.84 21.27
N THR A 436 -69.83 -7.89 22.21
CA THR A 436 -71.01 -7.76 23.07
C THR A 436 -72.26 -7.39 22.27
N VAL A 437 -72.17 -6.38 21.40
CA VAL A 437 -73.29 -5.96 20.52
C VAL A 437 -73.73 -7.11 19.62
N THR A 438 -72.79 -7.87 19.04
CA THR A 438 -73.10 -9.03 18.20
C THR A 438 -73.81 -10.13 18.98
N ALA A 439 -73.37 -10.43 20.20
CA ALA A 439 -74.02 -11.41 21.08
C ALA A 439 -75.44 -10.99 21.49
N SER A 440 -75.64 -9.70 21.80
CA SER A 440 -76.96 -9.15 22.11
C SER A 440 -77.90 -9.21 20.90
N ALA A 441 -77.43 -8.82 19.72
CA ALA A 441 -78.20 -8.89 18.47
C ALA A 441 -78.62 -10.33 18.14
N SER A 442 -77.72 -11.30 18.32
CA SER A 442 -78.02 -12.73 18.14
C SER A 442 -79.14 -13.21 19.09
N THR A 443 -79.08 -12.78 20.35
CA THR A 443 -80.11 -13.11 21.34
C THR A 443 -81.47 -12.51 20.98
N GLU A 444 -81.50 -11.29 20.47
CA GLU A 444 -82.74 -10.63 20.03
C GLU A 444 -83.33 -11.31 18.78
N VAL A 445 -82.50 -11.69 17.81
CA VAL A 445 -82.95 -12.47 16.64
C VAL A 445 -83.60 -13.79 17.07
N LYS A 446 -82.99 -14.51 18.03
CA LYS A 446 -83.56 -15.74 18.61
C LYS A 446 -84.93 -15.50 19.24
N LYS A 447 -85.09 -14.39 19.96
CA LYS A 447 -86.36 -14.02 20.58
C LYS A 447 -87.43 -13.73 19.54
N GLN A 448 -87.13 -12.92 18.52
CA GLN A 448 -88.07 -12.58 17.45
C GLN A 448 -88.53 -13.81 16.66
N LEU A 449 -87.61 -14.73 16.32
CA LEU A 449 -87.95 -16.01 15.69
C LEU A 449 -88.91 -16.86 16.54
N THR A 450 -88.68 -16.90 17.86
CA THR A 450 -89.53 -17.63 18.80
C THR A 450 -90.94 -17.01 18.88
N THR A 451 -91.04 -15.68 18.89
CA THR A 451 -92.34 -14.99 18.90
C THR A 451 -93.11 -15.24 17.60
N ALA A 452 -92.44 -15.14 16.44
CA ALA A 452 -93.06 -15.42 15.14
C ALA A 452 -93.59 -16.86 15.05
N LEU A 453 -92.85 -17.84 15.59
CA LEU A 453 -93.30 -19.23 15.72
C LEU A 453 -94.62 -19.35 16.50
N THR A 454 -94.70 -18.68 17.65
CA THR A 454 -95.90 -18.74 18.51
C THR A 454 -97.12 -18.06 17.88
N GLU A 455 -96.93 -16.93 17.20
CA GLU A 455 -98.02 -16.25 16.49
C GLU A 455 -98.53 -17.07 15.31
N MET A 456 -97.62 -17.75 14.59
CA MET A 456 -98.00 -18.61 13.48
C MET A 456 -98.83 -19.82 13.93
N ASP A 457 -98.46 -20.47 15.05
CA ASP A 457 -99.23 -21.57 15.64
C ASP A 457 -100.64 -21.11 16.05
N LEU A 458 -100.77 -19.92 16.63
CA LEU A 458 -102.05 -19.33 17.01
C LEU A 458 -102.94 -19.04 15.79
N ASN A 459 -102.35 -18.45 14.74
CA ASN A 459 -103.08 -18.16 13.50
C ASN A 459 -103.55 -19.43 12.79
N LEU A 460 -102.74 -20.50 12.78
CA LEU A 460 -103.14 -21.80 12.22
C LEU A 460 -104.33 -22.40 13.00
N LYS A 461 -104.32 -22.33 14.33
CA LYS A 461 -105.45 -22.79 15.17
C LYS A 461 -106.73 -22.01 14.86
N ASN A 462 -106.64 -20.69 14.78
CA ASN A 462 -107.79 -19.83 14.45
C ASN A 462 -108.34 -20.11 13.04
N LEU A 463 -107.48 -20.37 12.06
CA LEU A 463 -107.89 -20.75 10.70
C LEU A 463 -108.68 -22.07 10.71
N ILE A 464 -108.18 -23.08 11.43
CA ILE A 464 -108.84 -24.39 11.57
C ILE A 464 -110.23 -24.22 12.21
N GLU A 465 -110.33 -23.42 13.28
CA GLU A 465 -111.60 -23.17 13.97
C GLU A 465 -112.60 -22.43 13.08
N THR A 466 -112.14 -21.43 12.33
CA THR A 466 -112.96 -20.67 11.37
C THR A 466 -113.50 -21.57 10.25
N LEU A 467 -112.65 -22.45 9.70
CA LEU A 467 -113.06 -23.40 8.66
C LEU A 467 -114.09 -24.41 9.18
N LEU A 468 -113.92 -24.93 10.40
CA LEU A 468 -114.89 -25.81 11.04
C LEU A 468 -116.24 -25.13 11.26
N ASN A 469 -116.23 -23.87 11.71
CA ASN A 469 -117.45 -23.09 11.91
C ASN A 469 -118.15 -22.77 10.59
N ASN A 470 -117.41 -22.37 9.56
CA ASN A 470 -117.96 -22.13 8.22
C ASN A 470 -118.57 -23.40 7.61
N SER A 471 -117.90 -24.55 7.79
CA SER A 471 -118.42 -25.86 7.36
C SER A 471 -119.75 -26.19 8.03
N LYS A 472 -119.86 -25.99 9.36
CA LYS A 472 -121.13 -26.17 10.09
C LYS A 472 -122.22 -25.23 9.58
N THR A 473 -121.93 -23.94 9.46
CA THR A 473 -122.89 -22.93 8.98
C THR A 473 -123.40 -23.25 7.58
N LEU A 474 -122.50 -23.60 6.65
CA LEU A 474 -122.88 -24.03 5.30
C LEU A 474 -123.80 -25.24 5.34
N ASN A 475 -123.48 -26.25 6.16
CA ASN A 475 -124.31 -27.44 6.28
C ASN A 475 -125.72 -27.11 6.81
N THR A 476 -125.82 -26.21 7.79
CA THR A 476 -127.12 -25.74 8.30
C THR A 476 -127.89 -24.96 7.24
N GLN A 477 -127.25 -24.01 6.54
CA GLN A 477 -127.88 -23.23 5.47
C GLN A 477 -128.39 -24.11 4.33
N TYR A 478 -127.63 -25.14 3.92
CA TYR A 478 -128.09 -26.06 2.88
C TYR A 478 -129.26 -26.93 3.34
N ALA A 479 -129.26 -27.40 4.58
CA ALA A 479 -130.39 -28.15 5.14
C ALA A 479 -131.66 -27.28 5.19
N GLU A 480 -131.53 -26.02 5.59
CA GLU A 480 -132.63 -25.04 5.63
C GLU A 480 -133.13 -24.68 4.23
N THR A 481 -132.22 -24.46 3.28
CA THR A 481 -132.55 -24.17 1.87
C THR A 481 -133.26 -25.36 1.24
N GLY A 482 -132.78 -26.59 1.49
CA GLY A 482 -133.42 -27.81 1.03
C GLY A 482 -134.84 -27.96 1.58
N LYS A 483 -135.04 -27.69 2.87
CA LYS A 483 -136.36 -27.71 3.51
C LYS A 483 -137.29 -26.63 2.93
N THR A 484 -136.80 -25.40 2.74
CA THR A 484 -137.57 -24.30 2.18
C THR A 484 -137.99 -24.56 0.73
N LEU A 485 -137.13 -25.23 -0.06
CA LEU A 485 -137.44 -25.65 -1.42
C LEU A 485 -138.54 -26.73 -1.44
N VAL A 486 -138.48 -27.68 -0.51
CA VAL A 486 -139.52 -28.72 -0.33
C VAL A 486 -140.85 -28.07 0.04
N ASP A 487 -140.87 -27.19 1.04
CA ASP A 487 -142.09 -26.48 1.49
C ASP A 487 -142.67 -25.59 0.37
N GLY A 488 -141.81 -24.97 -0.46
CA GLY A 488 -142.20 -24.16 -1.61
C GLY A 488 -142.83 -24.97 -2.75
N LEU A 489 -142.33 -26.18 -3.02
CA LEU A 489 -142.89 -27.10 -4.02
C LEU A 489 -144.22 -27.70 -3.55
N GLU A 490 -144.35 -28.00 -2.25
CA GLU A 490 -145.61 -28.47 -1.65
C GLU A 490 -146.74 -27.43 -1.78
N LYS A 491 -146.40 -26.14 -1.65
CA LYS A 491 -147.36 -25.03 -1.76
C LYS A 491 -147.84 -24.77 -3.19
N ASN A 492 -147.02 -25.03 -4.21
CA ASN A 492 -147.38 -24.85 -5.63
C ASN A 492 -148.15 -26.03 -6.24
N GLY A 493 -148.25 -27.18 -5.55
CA GLY A 493 -148.90 -28.40 -6.05
C GLY A 493 -150.43 -28.41 -6.08
N LYS A 494 -151.13 -27.33 -5.71
CA LYS A 494 -152.60 -27.33 -5.55
C LYS A 494 -153.45 -27.11 -6.81
N THR A 495 -152.89 -26.98 -8.03
CA THR A 495 -153.71 -26.52 -9.18
C THR A 495 -153.67 -27.33 -10.49
N VAL A 496 -152.82 -28.35 -10.76
CA VAL A 496 -152.89 -29.04 -12.10
C VAL A 496 -152.63 -30.56 -12.08
N ASN A 497 -153.73 -31.30 -11.91
CA ASN A 497 -154.17 -32.64 -12.35
C ASN A 497 -153.20 -33.83 -12.71
N GLN A 498 -153.26 -34.83 -11.81
CA GLN A 498 -153.13 -36.31 -11.86
C GLN A 498 -152.07 -37.09 -12.65
N ASN A 499 -151.56 -36.68 -13.82
CA ASN A 499 -150.49 -37.47 -14.48
C ASN A 499 -149.07 -37.08 -14.03
N ILE A 500 -148.95 -36.01 -13.25
CA ILE A 500 -147.68 -35.52 -12.67
C ILE A 500 -147.46 -36.06 -11.24
N ALA A 501 -148.47 -36.67 -10.59
CA ALA A 501 -148.37 -37.11 -9.19
C ALA A 501 -147.30 -38.19 -8.96
N ASP A 502 -147.20 -39.18 -9.86
CA ASP A 502 -146.21 -40.26 -9.74
C ASP A 502 -144.80 -39.78 -10.14
N ALA A 503 -144.70 -38.93 -11.19
CA ALA A 503 -143.45 -38.30 -11.59
C ALA A 503 -142.93 -37.35 -10.50
N GLY A 504 -143.81 -36.58 -9.86
CA GLY A 504 -143.50 -35.68 -8.75
C GLY A 504 -143.05 -36.43 -7.50
N THR A 505 -143.67 -37.56 -7.17
CA THR A 505 -143.27 -38.37 -6.01
C THR A 505 -141.90 -39.04 -6.22
N GLN A 506 -141.62 -39.54 -7.43
CA GLN A 506 -140.27 -40.03 -7.79
C GLN A 506 -139.24 -38.89 -7.83
N MET A 507 -139.61 -37.71 -8.33
CA MET A 507 -138.71 -36.56 -8.36
C MET A 507 -138.39 -36.05 -6.95
N VAL A 508 -139.36 -36.01 -6.04
CA VAL A 508 -139.14 -35.67 -4.63
C VAL A 508 -138.21 -36.67 -3.96
N LYS A 509 -138.42 -37.98 -4.12
CA LYS A 509 -137.48 -39.00 -3.58
C LYS A 509 -136.07 -38.88 -4.16
N SER A 510 -135.96 -38.61 -5.47
CA SER A 510 -134.68 -38.42 -6.14
C SER A 510 -133.97 -37.14 -5.69
N LEU A 511 -134.72 -36.05 -5.46
CA LEU A 511 -134.19 -34.78 -4.94
C LEU A 511 -133.83 -34.86 -3.47
N GLU A 512 -134.61 -35.58 -2.65
CA GLU A 512 -134.32 -35.81 -1.24
C GLU A 512 -133.07 -36.69 -1.07
N LYS A 513 -132.95 -37.75 -1.88
CA LYS A 513 -131.74 -38.56 -1.95
C LYS A 513 -130.56 -37.76 -2.48
N GLY A 514 -130.75 -36.96 -3.53
CA GLY A 514 -129.71 -36.08 -4.08
C GLY A 514 -129.23 -35.03 -3.07
N SER A 515 -130.13 -34.41 -2.32
CA SER A 515 -129.81 -33.48 -1.23
C SER A 515 -129.02 -34.16 -0.12
N LYS A 516 -129.40 -35.38 0.24
CA LYS A 516 -128.70 -36.17 1.28
C LYS A 516 -127.33 -36.67 0.81
N ASP A 517 -127.22 -37.11 -0.44
CA ASP A 517 -125.99 -37.55 -1.08
C ASP A 517 -125.03 -36.37 -1.27
N ILE A 518 -125.54 -35.19 -1.65
CA ILE A 518 -124.78 -33.93 -1.71
C ILE A 518 -124.33 -33.51 -0.31
N GLY A 519 -125.22 -33.50 0.69
CA GLY A 519 -124.86 -33.14 2.06
C GLY A 519 -123.80 -34.07 2.66
N THR A 520 -123.88 -35.37 2.37
CA THR A 520 -122.84 -36.34 2.79
C THR A 520 -121.54 -36.19 2.01
N ALA A 521 -121.59 -35.94 0.69
CA ALA A 521 -120.41 -35.65 -0.11
C ALA A 521 -119.69 -34.37 0.36
N TYR A 522 -120.43 -33.29 0.64
CA TYR A 522 -119.87 -32.04 1.18
C TYR A 522 -119.34 -32.19 2.59
N LYS A 523 -120.03 -32.93 3.47
CA LYS A 523 -119.52 -33.24 4.80
C LYS A 523 -118.20 -34.00 4.70
N LYS A 524 -118.14 -35.03 3.86
CA LYS A 524 -116.92 -35.82 3.64
C LYS A 524 -115.80 -34.99 2.99
N ALA A 525 -116.13 -34.11 2.04
CA ALA A 525 -115.17 -33.18 1.44
C ALA A 525 -114.67 -32.14 2.44
N GLY A 526 -115.53 -31.63 3.34
CA GLY A 526 -115.16 -30.73 4.42
C GLY A 526 -114.30 -31.41 5.49
N GLU A 527 -114.64 -32.64 5.87
CA GLU A 527 -113.82 -33.47 6.77
C GLU A 527 -112.47 -33.79 6.15
N GLN A 528 -112.41 -34.13 4.86
CA GLN A 528 -111.17 -34.35 4.13
C GLN A 528 -110.34 -33.08 4.02
N LEU A 529 -110.95 -31.93 3.68
CA LEU A 529 -110.25 -30.65 3.62
C LEU A 529 -109.68 -30.25 4.99
N VAL A 530 -110.41 -30.48 6.07
CA VAL A 530 -109.90 -30.26 7.44
C VAL A 530 -108.75 -31.20 7.76
N ALA A 531 -108.83 -32.48 7.35
CA ALA A 531 -107.74 -33.44 7.53
C ALA A 531 -106.49 -33.07 6.70
N ASP A 532 -106.67 -32.60 5.47
CA ASP A 532 -105.59 -32.16 4.58
C ASP A 532 -104.94 -30.88 5.09
N ILE A 533 -105.73 -29.91 5.57
CA ILE A 533 -105.21 -28.67 6.19
C ILE A 533 -104.50 -28.98 7.51
N ARG A 534 -105.02 -29.92 8.30
CA ARG A 534 -104.39 -30.34 9.54
C ARG A 534 -103.05 -31.04 9.29
N SER A 535 -103.02 -32.02 8.39
CA SER A 535 -101.79 -32.74 8.04
C SER A 535 -100.77 -31.84 7.35
N GLY A 536 -101.21 -30.96 6.45
CA GLY A 536 -100.37 -29.93 5.84
C GLY A 536 -99.83 -28.92 6.84
N GLY A 537 -100.65 -28.50 7.81
CA GLY A 537 -100.25 -27.62 8.91
C GLY A 537 -99.26 -28.28 9.87
N GLU A 538 -99.46 -29.56 10.21
CA GLU A 538 -98.53 -30.34 11.04
C GLU A 538 -97.19 -30.53 10.30
N ALA A 539 -97.19 -30.89 9.02
CA ALA A 539 -95.98 -31.02 8.21
C ALA A 539 -95.24 -29.68 8.00
N PHE A 540 -95.99 -28.59 7.77
CA PHE A 540 -95.42 -27.25 7.67
C PHE A 540 -94.81 -26.80 9.01
N ASN A 541 -95.52 -26.99 10.12
CA ASN A 541 -95.04 -26.61 11.45
C ASN A 541 -93.78 -27.40 11.83
N GLU A 542 -93.75 -28.70 11.54
CA GLU A 542 -92.56 -29.53 11.80
C GLU A 542 -91.38 -29.13 10.90
N GLY A 543 -91.62 -28.86 9.60
CA GLY A 543 -90.60 -28.36 8.68
C GLY A 543 -90.07 -26.98 9.08
N TYR A 544 -90.94 -26.08 9.49
CA TYR A 544 -90.57 -24.74 9.96
C TYR A 544 -89.84 -24.79 11.31
N LYS A 545 -90.25 -25.68 12.22
CA LYS A 545 -89.55 -25.93 13.50
C LYS A 545 -88.17 -26.54 13.28
N GLN A 546 -88.01 -27.46 12.33
CA GLN A 546 -86.70 -27.97 11.93
C GLN A 546 -85.82 -26.88 11.31
N ALA A 547 -86.36 -26.08 10.39
CA ALA A 547 -85.63 -24.97 9.77
C ALA A 547 -85.21 -23.92 10.82
N SER A 548 -86.09 -23.56 11.75
CA SER A 548 -85.80 -22.64 12.86
C SER A 548 -84.77 -23.23 13.83
N SER A 549 -84.85 -24.53 14.13
CA SER A 549 -83.88 -25.23 14.97
C SER A 549 -82.49 -25.24 14.33
N LEU A 550 -82.41 -25.53 13.03
CA LEU A 550 -81.17 -25.46 12.27
C LEU A 550 -80.61 -24.03 12.22
N LEU A 551 -81.44 -23.03 11.98
CA LEU A 551 -81.05 -21.61 12.02
C LEU A 551 -80.54 -21.21 13.41
N MET A 552 -81.21 -21.60 14.48
CA MET A 552 -80.75 -21.34 15.85
C MET A 552 -79.42 -22.02 16.13
N LYS A 553 -79.27 -23.28 15.71
CA LYS A 553 -78.04 -24.05 15.92
C LYS A 553 -76.87 -23.44 15.13
N GLU A 554 -77.09 -23.03 13.88
CA GLU A 554 -76.04 -22.43 13.07
C GLU A 554 -75.75 -20.98 13.48
N THR A 555 -76.73 -20.25 14.01
CA THR A 555 -76.54 -18.92 14.61
C THR A 555 -75.75 -19.01 15.92
N ASP A 556 -76.09 -19.96 16.81
CA ASP A 556 -75.32 -20.21 18.05
C ASP A 556 -73.89 -20.63 17.73
N LYS A 557 -73.72 -21.55 16.75
CA LYS A 557 -72.40 -21.99 16.30
C LYS A 557 -71.60 -20.86 15.66
N THR A 558 -72.22 -20.02 14.84
CA THR A 558 -71.58 -18.83 14.26
C THR A 558 -71.16 -17.85 15.36
N SER A 559 -72.02 -17.61 16.35
CA SER A 559 -71.72 -16.76 17.51
C SER A 559 -70.56 -17.30 18.33
N GLN A 560 -70.54 -18.61 18.61
CA GLN A 560 -69.44 -19.26 19.35
C GLN A 560 -68.13 -19.23 18.56
N THR A 561 -68.18 -19.50 17.26
CA THR A 561 -67.01 -19.46 16.38
C THR A 561 -66.46 -18.04 16.28
N PHE A 562 -67.33 -17.03 16.21
CA PHE A 562 -66.94 -15.62 16.21
C PHE A 562 -66.31 -15.21 17.55
N GLN A 563 -66.92 -15.57 18.69
CA GLN A 563 -66.34 -15.31 20.01
C GLN A 563 -64.96 -15.97 20.18
N GLN A 564 -64.81 -17.21 19.71
CA GLN A 564 -63.53 -17.90 19.75
C GLN A 564 -62.50 -17.23 18.83
N SER A 565 -62.89 -16.84 17.61
CA SER A 565 -62.04 -16.10 16.68
C SER A 565 -61.58 -14.77 17.26
N VAL A 566 -62.45 -14.03 17.96
CA VAL A 566 -62.08 -12.78 18.65
C VAL A 566 -61.09 -13.05 19.79
N LYS A 567 -61.30 -14.11 20.59
CA LYS A 567 -60.33 -14.52 21.63
C LYS A 567 -58.97 -14.92 21.05
N ASP A 568 -58.97 -15.70 19.97
CA ASP A 568 -57.75 -16.16 19.31
C ASP A 568 -57.01 -14.98 18.68
N MET A 569 -57.74 -14.02 18.09
CA MET A 569 -57.19 -12.78 17.59
C MET A 569 -56.61 -11.93 18.71
N GLN A 570 -57.29 -11.80 19.85
CA GLN A 570 -56.82 -11.06 21.02
C GLN A 570 -55.56 -11.68 21.62
N SER A 571 -55.51 -13.01 21.72
CA SER A 571 -54.33 -13.77 22.18
C SER A 571 -53.15 -13.61 21.22
N SER A 572 -53.41 -13.76 19.91
CA SER A 572 -52.38 -13.63 18.88
C SER A 572 -51.83 -12.21 18.80
N LEU A 573 -52.69 -11.20 18.88
CA LEU A 573 -52.29 -9.80 18.91
C LEU A 573 -51.49 -9.49 20.18
N SER A 574 -51.94 -9.97 21.35
CA SER A 574 -51.20 -9.81 22.61
C SER A 574 -49.83 -10.46 22.56
N LYS A 575 -49.73 -11.64 21.93
CA LYS A 575 -48.45 -12.35 21.77
C LYS A 575 -47.54 -11.63 20.78
N ALA A 576 -48.06 -11.23 19.61
CA ALA A 576 -47.30 -10.48 18.61
C ALA A 576 -46.77 -9.14 19.17
N ILE A 577 -47.58 -8.44 19.96
CA ILE A 577 -47.15 -7.20 20.63
C ILE A 577 -46.06 -7.48 21.67
N LYS A 578 -46.22 -8.54 22.48
CA LYS A 578 -45.21 -8.92 23.48
C LYS A 578 -43.90 -9.31 22.82
N ASP A 579 -43.95 -10.13 21.78
CA ASP A 579 -42.77 -10.58 21.04
C ASP A 579 -42.09 -9.41 20.32
N GLN A 580 -42.86 -8.52 19.69
CA GLN A 580 -42.32 -7.31 19.04
C GLN A 580 -41.71 -6.33 20.05
N THR A 581 -42.31 -6.17 21.23
CA THR A 581 -41.78 -5.30 22.30
C THR A 581 -40.48 -5.85 22.86
N ILE A 582 -40.38 -7.16 23.08
CA ILE A 582 -39.15 -7.83 23.53
C ILE A 582 -38.07 -7.75 22.44
N HIS A 583 -38.44 -7.95 21.18
CA HIS A 583 -37.52 -7.83 20.05
C HIS A 583 -36.99 -6.40 19.89
N GLN A 584 -37.87 -5.39 19.98
CA GLN A 584 -37.46 -3.98 19.94
C GLN A 584 -36.57 -3.60 21.13
N ALA A 585 -36.89 -4.04 22.35
CA ALA A 585 -36.07 -3.77 23.53
C ALA A 585 -34.66 -4.38 23.39
N ASN A 586 -34.57 -5.64 22.94
CA ASN A 586 -33.29 -6.32 22.73
C ASN A 586 -32.45 -5.68 21.62
N GLU A 587 -33.07 -5.26 20.51
CA GLU A 587 -32.33 -4.53 19.46
C GLU A 587 -31.90 -3.13 19.93
N MET A 588 -32.68 -2.48 20.79
CA MET A 588 -32.32 -1.19 21.36
C MET A 588 -31.10 -1.31 22.29
N ASP A 589 -31.04 -2.34 23.15
CA ASP A 589 -29.87 -2.60 24.00
C ASP A 589 -28.62 -2.92 23.17
N LYS A 590 -28.76 -3.70 22.10
CA LYS A 590 -27.65 -3.97 21.17
C LYS A 590 -27.20 -2.72 20.43
N MET A 591 -28.13 -1.86 20.00
CA MET A 591 -27.81 -0.60 19.34
C MET A 591 -27.05 0.34 20.28
N LEU A 592 -27.51 0.48 21.53
CA LEU A 592 -26.84 1.29 22.54
C LEU A 592 -25.44 0.76 22.86
N ALA A 593 -25.28 -0.56 23.02
CA ALA A 593 -23.97 -1.17 23.23
C ALA A 593 -23.02 -1.00 22.02
N ARG A 594 -23.56 -1.01 20.80
CA ARG A 594 -22.78 -0.71 19.58
C ARG A 594 -22.39 0.76 19.48
N LEU A 595 -23.28 1.68 19.84
CA LEU A 595 -22.99 3.11 19.89
C LEU A 595 -21.87 3.40 20.91
N ASP A 596 -21.96 2.81 22.10
CA ASP A 596 -20.95 2.97 23.15
C ASP A 596 -19.58 2.47 22.70
N LYS A 597 -19.50 1.24 22.15
CA LYS A 597 -18.27 0.71 21.55
C LYS A 597 -17.74 1.55 20.39
N THR A 598 -18.61 2.13 19.58
CA THR A 598 -18.20 2.95 18.44
C THR A 598 -17.64 4.28 18.92
N LEU A 599 -18.26 4.90 19.92
CA LEU A 599 -17.77 6.12 20.56
C LEU A 599 -16.43 5.88 21.24
N GLU A 600 -16.29 4.78 22.00
CA GLU A 600 -15.04 4.39 22.66
C GLU A 600 -13.91 4.17 21.63
N LYS A 601 -14.23 3.51 20.51
CA LYS A 601 -13.28 3.31 19.41
C LYS A 601 -12.87 4.62 18.75
N ILE A 602 -13.81 5.51 18.45
CA ILE A 602 -13.52 6.82 17.85
C ILE A 602 -12.63 7.66 18.79
N PHE A 603 -12.93 7.67 20.09
CA PHE A 603 -12.10 8.36 21.07
C PHE A 603 -10.69 7.76 21.19
N THR A 604 -10.58 6.44 21.19
CA THR A 604 -9.29 5.74 21.27
C THR A 604 -8.45 5.98 20.02
N ASP A 605 -9.05 5.81 18.84
CA ASP A 605 -8.40 6.01 17.54
C ASP A 605 -7.99 7.48 17.36
N SER A 606 -8.84 8.43 17.78
CA SER A 606 -8.53 9.86 17.73
C SER A 606 -7.39 10.23 18.69
N THR A 607 -7.38 9.67 19.90
CA THR A 607 -6.31 9.91 20.89
C THR A 607 -4.98 9.33 20.41
N GLN A 608 -4.98 8.11 19.88
CA GLN A 608 -3.78 7.49 19.30
C GLN A 608 -3.27 8.22 18.05
N SER A 609 -4.17 8.68 17.18
CA SER A 609 -3.80 9.46 16.00
C SER A 609 -3.18 10.80 16.40
N MET A 610 -3.75 11.48 17.40
CA MET A 610 -3.24 12.74 17.93
C MET A 610 -1.85 12.55 18.56
N ASP A 611 -1.68 11.52 19.39
CA ASP A 611 -0.40 11.18 20.02
C ASP A 611 0.69 10.87 18.97
N LYS A 612 0.32 10.10 17.93
CA LYS A 612 1.21 9.81 16.81
C LYS A 612 1.59 11.06 16.01
N LYS A 613 0.64 11.99 15.80
CA LYS A 613 0.91 13.27 15.11
C LYS A 613 1.83 14.17 15.93
N ILE A 614 1.61 14.29 17.23
CA ILE A 614 2.49 15.05 18.13
C ILE A 614 3.90 14.47 18.09
N LYS A 615 4.04 13.15 18.20
CA LYS A 615 5.34 12.47 18.13
C LYS A 615 6.04 12.64 16.78
N THR A 616 5.28 12.69 15.69
CA THR A 616 5.83 12.94 14.35
C THR A 616 6.29 14.40 14.21
N ILE A 617 5.55 15.35 14.79
CA ILE A 617 5.95 16.76 14.84
C ILE A 617 7.24 16.91 15.63
N ASP A 618 7.35 16.29 16.82
CA ASP A 618 8.57 16.32 17.62
C ASP A 618 9.77 15.77 16.85
N GLN A 619 9.62 14.61 16.20
CA GLN A 619 10.68 14.00 15.38
C GLN A 619 11.07 14.86 14.17
N THR A 620 10.09 15.49 13.52
CA THR A 620 10.36 16.37 12.37
C THR A 620 11.07 17.64 12.81
N MET A 621 10.65 18.20 13.95
CA MET A 621 11.27 19.39 14.54
C MET A 621 12.69 19.09 15.02
N GLU A 622 12.93 17.93 15.64
CA GLU A 622 14.26 17.46 16.03
C GLU A 622 15.17 17.27 14.81
N THR A 623 14.64 16.65 13.74
CA THR A 623 15.36 16.47 12.47
C THR A 623 15.70 17.80 11.83
N GLU A 624 14.79 18.77 11.83
CA GLU A 624 15.08 20.09 11.26
C GLU A 624 16.06 20.91 12.10
N ILE A 625 15.99 20.81 13.43
CA ILE A 625 17.01 21.40 14.31
C ILE A 625 18.39 20.79 14.02
N ASP A 626 18.48 19.46 13.84
CA ASP A 626 19.73 18.77 13.53
C ASP A 626 20.25 19.13 12.11
N ASN A 627 19.36 19.25 11.13
CA ASN A 627 19.71 19.69 9.78
C ASN A 627 20.21 21.14 9.75
N VAL A 628 19.54 22.04 10.47
CA VAL A 628 19.97 23.44 10.60
C VAL A 628 21.32 23.51 11.33
N MET A 629 21.52 22.73 12.39
CA MET A 629 22.81 22.63 13.09
C MET A 629 23.92 22.08 12.19
N LYS A 630 23.66 21.04 11.39
CA LYS A 630 24.63 20.49 10.42
C LYS A 630 24.94 21.46 9.30
N SER A 631 23.93 22.16 8.78
CA SER A 631 24.10 23.17 7.74
C SER A 631 24.91 24.37 8.26
N MET A 632 24.60 24.84 9.48
CA MET A 632 25.40 25.87 10.15
C MET A 632 26.81 25.40 10.45
N GLY A 633 26.99 24.15 10.91
CA GLY A 633 28.30 23.55 11.14
C GLY A 633 29.13 23.46 9.87
N GLY A 634 28.52 23.00 8.76
CA GLY A 634 29.15 22.93 7.45
C GLY A 634 29.52 24.31 6.90
N ALA A 635 28.65 25.31 7.06
CA ALA A 635 28.94 26.69 6.72
C ALA A 635 30.07 27.27 7.57
N LEU A 636 30.10 27.01 8.88
CA LEU A 636 31.19 27.44 9.76
C LEU A 636 32.51 26.76 9.41
N THR A 637 32.50 25.45 9.14
CA THR A 637 33.71 24.71 8.72
C THR A 637 34.21 25.20 7.37
N SER A 638 33.30 25.49 6.42
CA SER A 638 33.66 26.06 5.11
C SER A 638 34.28 27.44 5.26
N ILE A 639 33.67 28.33 6.06
CA ILE A 639 34.20 29.66 6.35
C ILE A 639 35.56 29.55 7.05
N SER A 640 35.70 28.72 8.07
CA SER A 640 36.96 28.54 8.81
C SER A 640 38.06 27.93 7.93
N GLY A 641 37.71 26.98 7.06
CA GLY A 641 38.61 26.36 6.11
C GLY A 641 39.10 27.36 5.05
N GLN A 642 38.18 28.19 4.53
CA GLN A 642 38.52 29.25 3.58
C GLN A 642 39.39 30.32 4.24
N PHE A 643 39.05 30.75 5.46
CA PHE A 643 39.85 31.69 6.25
C PHE A 643 41.26 31.16 6.52
N THR A 644 41.38 29.88 6.88
CA THR A 644 42.69 29.24 7.11
C THR A 644 43.51 29.17 5.82
N LYS A 645 42.88 28.81 4.71
CA LYS A 645 43.53 28.73 3.40
C LYS A 645 44.02 30.10 2.93
N ASP A 646 43.18 31.13 3.08
CA ASP A 646 43.50 32.49 2.66
C ASP A 646 44.59 33.09 3.56
N TYR A 647 44.52 32.86 4.88
CA TYR A 647 45.58 33.28 5.82
C TYR A 647 46.90 32.55 5.59
N THR A 648 46.86 31.28 5.20
CA THR A 648 48.06 30.48 4.85
C THR A 648 48.68 31.00 3.56
N GLN A 649 47.87 31.31 2.54
CA GLN A 649 48.38 31.93 1.32
C GLN A 649 49.00 33.30 1.59
N LEU A 650 48.35 34.14 2.40
CA LEU A 650 48.85 35.48 2.74
C LEU A 650 50.18 35.41 3.50
N THR A 651 50.29 34.50 4.47
CA THR A 651 51.53 34.30 5.23
C THR A 651 52.66 33.72 4.37
N GLN A 652 52.36 32.80 3.44
CA GLN A 652 53.33 32.32 2.45
C GLN A 652 53.80 33.42 1.51
N GLN A 653 52.91 34.32 1.07
CA GLN A 653 53.29 35.46 0.24
C GLN A 653 54.12 36.48 1.04
N MET A 654 53.77 36.77 2.30
CA MET A 654 54.59 37.60 3.19
C MET A 654 55.96 36.97 3.48
N GLN A 655 56.04 35.65 3.64
CA GLN A 655 57.33 34.94 3.75
C GLN A 655 58.13 35.05 2.45
N LYS A 656 57.49 34.92 1.28
CA LYS A 656 58.16 35.13 -0.01
C LYS A 656 58.73 36.53 -0.15
N VAL A 657 57.99 37.56 0.24
CA VAL A 657 58.42 38.97 0.18
C VAL A 657 59.54 39.25 1.19
N THR A 658 59.45 38.74 2.41
CA THR A 658 60.51 38.91 3.42
C THR A 658 61.78 38.15 3.06
N GLN A 659 61.66 36.96 2.45
CA GLN A 659 62.78 36.17 1.95
C GLN A 659 63.42 36.80 0.71
N GLN A 660 62.63 37.43 -0.17
CA GLN A 660 63.15 38.27 -1.25
C GLN A 660 63.84 39.54 -0.72
N SER A 661 63.31 40.19 0.34
CA SER A 661 63.96 41.39 0.92
C SER A 661 65.31 41.08 1.59
N ARG A 662 65.51 39.84 2.07
CA ARG A 662 66.79 39.35 2.60
C ARG A 662 67.81 38.98 1.52
N GLU A 663 67.38 38.83 0.27
CA GLU A 663 68.28 38.55 -0.87
C GLU A 663 68.77 39.84 -1.55
N PHE A 664 68.21 41.00 -1.19
CA PHE A 664 68.60 42.32 -1.71
C PHE A 664 69.34 43.20 -0.67
N ALA A 665 69.66 42.66 0.52
CA ALA A 665 70.47 43.30 1.55
C ALA A 665 71.71 42.44 1.80
#